data_AF-A0A8R7Q9E6-F1
#
_entry.id   AF-A0A8R7Q9E6-F1
#
_cell.length_a   1.000
_cell.length_b   1.000
_cell.length_c   1.000
_cell.angle_alpha   90.00
_cell.angle_beta   90.00
_cell.angle_gamma   90.00
#
_symmetry.space_group_name_H-M   'P 1'
#
loop_
_entity.id
_entity.type
_entity.pdbx_description
1 polymer ?
#
loop_
_entity_poly.entity_id
_entity_poly.type
_entity_poly.pdbx_seq_one_letter_code
_entity_poly.pdbx_strand_id
1 'polypeptide(L)'
;MTAEKRIPLHILREITNGFSEHSRIGRGGYGDVYKGVYSGREIAVKLLHVDTVLGHDDRQYINEVGNLLKVKHPNIVQLLGYCYEIQNELIEHNGANRFTRHVYRVLCFEYLQGGSLDKHLREESFAPDWSTRYKIIKGICEGLNFLHSCEPPIFHLDLKPANILLDSSMAPRLADFGLSRLFGGSHTHVTNRVVGTEAYMPPEFIKDAYISHKNDVFSLGLVMIEIIKGSSGYSGYIETDEVGQFTQKVLGNWKNRIKATSEYPLEESHQVQICIDTAMRCVEPDRNNRPNIAEVLDILSKTETHIPKRQMADVFPCPTIGLKSESNMLEIMVAELNNNEHIHCNLMPTDNSNRTVQQLADRETSSDVEQVIIGRTKEKQKILSILSESITEEMVNLPIYGIGGIGKTTLAQLVFNDPKFQDYTRVWVYVSQEFNLNKIGNSIVTQLTDKISNIPTKQMLHKHLKELFDGKSILIVLDDLWEENPKELDKMKVMLGLGLGSKVIIVTTRDGGLARKFCSPAVAPYKLETLTVNECWTIIKQKADFEDRIDQEQLEHIGREIATKCGGVALAAQSLGYMLNGMRSDEWESVRDSHIWNLSTSVGHEVLVSLQLSYSHMSAWLKLCFSYCAIFRKGQTIAKYDLIHQWIALGFVEQSRIFDSMQLCENYVTQLLGMSFLQYSKIPWGYTQEDKYITFFTMHDLVHDLAREILAHQLNTEGNNCRYALLTDCTKSLQLSVAFPANIYSLHFRGCYGQELCDGAFSSAKCLRVLDLSECLIKKLPGCIGQLKQLRFL
;
A
#
# COMPACT_ATOMS: atom_id res chain seq x y z
N MET A 1 -4.72 -3.04 0.28
CA MET A 1 -6.14 -3.25 -0.12
C MET A 1 -6.87 -1.93 0.04
N THR A 2 -7.76 -1.55 -0.88
CA THR A 2 -8.60 -0.36 -0.68
C THR A 2 -9.70 -0.68 0.35
N ALA A 3 -9.94 0.23 1.29
CA ALA A 3 -11.04 0.09 2.26
C ALA A 3 -12.41 -0.04 1.55
N GLU A 4 -12.53 0.50 0.35
CA GLU A 4 -13.73 0.50 -0.49
C GLU A 4 -14.25 -0.88 -0.91
N LYS A 5 -13.39 -1.92 -0.92
CA LYS A 5 -13.78 -3.28 -1.33
C LYS A 5 -14.08 -4.22 -0.17
N ARG A 6 -13.90 -3.76 1.07
CA ARG A 6 -14.25 -4.52 2.27
C ARG A 6 -15.73 -4.33 2.58
N ILE A 7 -16.47 -5.43 2.71
CA ILE A 7 -17.89 -5.42 3.09
C ILE A 7 -17.99 -5.97 4.52
N PRO A 8 -18.52 -5.19 5.47
CA PRO A 8 -18.68 -5.65 6.85
C PRO A 8 -19.56 -6.90 6.98
N LEU A 9 -19.22 -7.79 7.92
CA LEU A 9 -19.92 -9.07 8.09
C LEU A 9 -21.41 -8.90 8.40
N HIS A 10 -21.78 -7.88 9.18
CA HIS A 10 -23.18 -7.62 9.52
C HIS A 10 -24.03 -7.32 8.28
N ILE A 11 -23.47 -6.60 7.30
CA ILE A 11 -24.13 -6.34 6.02
C ILE A 11 -24.28 -7.64 5.24
N LEU A 12 -23.23 -8.48 5.20
CA LEU A 12 -23.30 -9.77 4.52
C LEU A 12 -24.34 -10.71 5.15
N ARG A 13 -24.49 -10.69 6.48
CA ARG A 13 -25.57 -11.40 7.17
C ARG A 13 -26.93 -10.86 6.76
N GLU A 14 -27.11 -9.54 6.72
CA GLU A 14 -28.38 -8.93 6.34
C GLU A 14 -28.80 -9.31 4.91
N ILE A 15 -27.94 -9.09 3.93
CA ILE A 15 -28.26 -9.32 2.50
C ILE A 15 -28.44 -10.81 2.15
N THR A 16 -27.99 -11.72 3.01
CA THR A 16 -28.15 -13.18 2.85
C THR A 16 -29.21 -13.77 3.79
N ASN A 17 -29.92 -12.95 4.56
CA ASN A 17 -30.86 -13.36 5.59
C ASN A 17 -30.23 -14.34 6.61
N GLY A 18 -29.11 -13.92 7.21
CA GLY A 18 -28.35 -14.69 8.19
C GLY A 18 -27.67 -15.93 7.61
N PHE A 19 -27.25 -15.90 6.34
CA PHE A 19 -26.76 -17.08 5.62
C PHE A 19 -27.78 -18.25 5.62
N SER A 20 -29.07 -17.93 5.44
CA SER A 20 -30.12 -18.94 5.45
C SER A 20 -30.02 -19.93 4.29
N GLU A 21 -30.54 -21.14 4.51
CA GLU A 21 -30.68 -22.17 3.47
C GLU A 21 -31.48 -21.71 2.24
N HIS A 22 -32.47 -20.83 2.44
CA HIS A 22 -33.26 -20.26 1.32
C HIS A 22 -32.44 -19.37 0.39
N SER A 23 -31.40 -18.72 0.91
CA SER A 23 -30.49 -17.88 0.13
C SER A 23 -29.34 -18.68 -0.49
N ARG A 24 -29.16 -19.96 -0.13
CA ARG A 24 -28.03 -20.77 -0.59
C ARG A 24 -28.24 -21.20 -2.03
N ILE A 25 -27.29 -20.84 -2.90
CA ILE A 25 -27.30 -21.17 -4.34
C ILE A 25 -26.30 -22.25 -4.73
N GLY A 26 -25.35 -22.56 -3.84
CA GLY A 26 -24.39 -23.64 -4.05
C GLY A 26 -23.65 -24.01 -2.77
N ARG A 27 -23.15 -25.24 -2.73
CA ARG A 27 -22.25 -25.74 -1.68
C ARG A 27 -21.06 -26.40 -2.36
N GLY A 28 -19.87 -25.88 -2.13
CA GLY A 28 -18.62 -26.37 -2.70
C GLY A 28 -17.67 -26.91 -1.64
N GLY A 29 -16.54 -27.50 -2.07
CA GLY A 29 -15.52 -28.04 -1.16
C GLY A 29 -14.79 -26.99 -0.32
N TYR A 30 -14.86 -25.71 -0.72
CA TYR A 30 -14.19 -24.60 -0.04
C TYR A 30 -15.15 -23.69 0.74
N GLY A 31 -16.46 -23.90 0.65
CA GLY A 31 -17.44 -22.98 1.23
C GLY A 31 -18.84 -23.09 0.65
N ASP A 32 -19.78 -22.44 1.32
CA ASP A 32 -21.17 -22.26 0.88
C ASP A 32 -21.32 -20.94 0.13
N VAL A 33 -22.16 -20.92 -0.91
CA VAL A 33 -22.42 -19.73 -1.73
C VAL A 33 -23.89 -19.33 -1.58
N TYR A 34 -24.11 -18.07 -1.23
CA TYR A 34 -25.42 -17.48 -1.01
C TYR A 34 -25.68 -16.37 -2.03
N LYS A 35 -26.93 -16.20 -2.44
CA LYS A 35 -27.37 -15.04 -3.21
C LYS A 35 -27.69 -13.90 -2.25
N GLY A 36 -27.27 -12.69 -2.61
CA GLY A 36 -27.64 -11.47 -1.88
C GLY A 36 -27.77 -10.28 -2.83
N VAL A 37 -28.29 -9.16 -2.31
CA VAL A 37 -28.39 -7.90 -3.03
C VAL A 37 -27.60 -6.84 -2.28
N TYR A 38 -26.53 -6.32 -2.89
CA TYR A 38 -25.67 -5.31 -2.30
C TYR A 38 -25.60 -4.08 -3.20
N SER A 39 -25.92 -2.90 -2.65
CA SER A 39 -26.00 -1.64 -3.39
C SER A 39 -26.84 -1.73 -4.67
N GLY A 40 -27.98 -2.44 -4.61
CA GLY A 40 -28.90 -2.64 -5.74
C GLY A 40 -28.42 -3.66 -6.79
N ARG A 41 -27.29 -4.35 -6.59
CA ARG A 41 -26.77 -5.39 -7.50
C ARG A 41 -26.88 -6.77 -6.88
N GLU A 42 -27.33 -7.75 -7.65
CA GLU A 42 -27.26 -9.16 -7.25
C GLU A 42 -25.80 -9.63 -7.17
N ILE A 43 -25.43 -10.25 -6.06
CA ILE A 43 -24.09 -10.77 -5.80
C ILE A 43 -24.13 -12.22 -5.29
N ALA A 44 -23.05 -12.95 -5.52
CA ALA A 44 -22.81 -14.26 -4.96
C ALA A 44 -21.84 -14.13 -3.78
N VAL A 45 -22.31 -14.44 -2.57
CA VAL A 45 -21.58 -14.34 -1.31
C VAL A 45 -21.07 -15.72 -0.93
N LYS A 46 -19.78 -15.96 -1.09
CA LYS A 46 -19.12 -17.23 -0.78
C LYS A 46 -18.48 -17.18 0.60
N LEU A 47 -19.07 -17.90 1.55
CA LEU A 47 -18.59 -18.09 2.92
C LEU A 47 -17.65 -19.30 2.96
N LEU A 48 -16.37 -19.07 3.28
CA LEU A 48 -15.37 -20.13 3.31
C LEU A 48 -15.52 -20.99 4.58
N HIS A 49 -15.35 -22.30 4.47
CA HIS A 49 -15.42 -23.21 5.64
C HIS A 49 -14.20 -23.03 6.56
N VAL A 50 -14.39 -23.17 7.87
CA VAL A 50 -13.32 -22.98 8.87
C VAL A 50 -12.23 -24.05 8.75
N ASP A 51 -12.62 -25.30 8.51
CA ASP A 51 -11.70 -26.45 8.48
C ASP A 51 -10.78 -26.48 7.25
N THR A 52 -11.14 -25.76 6.17
CA THR A 52 -10.26 -25.58 5.00
C THR A 52 -9.18 -24.52 5.23
N VAL A 53 -9.23 -23.82 6.36
CA VAL A 53 -8.51 -22.56 6.60
C VAL A 53 -7.63 -22.59 7.85
N LEU A 54 -7.83 -23.54 8.75
CA LEU A 54 -7.03 -23.72 9.97
C LEU A 54 -5.55 -23.95 9.62
N GLY A 55 -4.67 -23.06 10.12
CA GLY A 55 -3.22 -23.13 9.93
C GLY A 55 -2.65 -22.25 8.81
N HIS A 56 -3.49 -21.51 8.06
CA HIS A 56 -3.03 -20.61 6.98
C HIS A 56 -2.75 -19.18 7.47
N ASP A 57 -1.63 -18.62 7.02
CA ASP A 57 -1.21 -17.23 7.27
C ASP A 57 -2.26 -16.23 6.78
N ASP A 58 -2.75 -15.39 7.69
CA ASP A 58 -3.70 -14.32 7.40
C ASP A 58 -3.16 -13.34 6.35
N ARG A 59 -1.84 -13.10 6.30
CA ARG A 59 -1.20 -12.25 5.29
C ARG A 59 -1.28 -12.89 3.90
N GLN A 60 -1.08 -14.21 3.80
CA GLN A 60 -1.21 -14.94 2.54
C GLN A 60 -2.64 -14.88 2.01
N TYR A 61 -3.65 -15.08 2.87
CA TYR A 61 -5.06 -14.94 2.49
C TYR A 61 -5.35 -13.54 1.94
N ILE A 62 -4.94 -12.51 2.67
CA ILE A 62 -5.14 -11.09 2.30
C ILE A 62 -4.45 -10.76 0.97
N ASN A 63 -3.23 -11.24 0.76
CA ASN A 63 -2.48 -11.04 -0.49
C ASN A 63 -3.18 -11.69 -1.67
N GLU A 64 -3.63 -12.93 -1.54
CA GLU A 64 -4.28 -13.65 -2.63
C GLU A 64 -5.69 -13.10 -2.94
N VAL A 65 -6.45 -12.66 -1.93
CA VAL A 65 -7.70 -11.90 -2.17
C VAL A 65 -7.40 -10.59 -2.89
N GLY A 66 -6.31 -9.91 -2.53
CA GLY A 66 -5.83 -8.72 -3.24
C GLY A 66 -5.50 -8.99 -4.71
N ASN A 67 -4.90 -10.14 -5.02
CA ASN A 67 -4.64 -10.57 -6.40
C ASN A 67 -5.94 -10.86 -7.15
N LEU A 68 -6.88 -11.61 -6.54
CA LEU A 68 -8.18 -11.93 -7.14
C LEU A 68 -9.02 -10.68 -7.45
N LEU A 69 -8.97 -9.65 -6.60
CA LEU A 69 -9.68 -8.38 -6.84
C LEU A 69 -9.21 -7.63 -8.10
N LYS A 70 -7.99 -7.89 -8.57
CA LYS A 70 -7.41 -7.24 -9.76
C LYS A 70 -7.78 -7.96 -11.06
N VAL A 71 -8.17 -9.24 -10.98
CA VAL A 71 -8.49 -10.08 -12.14
C VAL A 71 -9.77 -9.55 -12.80
N LYS A 72 -9.61 -9.00 -14.01
CA LYS A 72 -10.72 -8.47 -14.82
C LYS A 72 -10.60 -8.99 -16.24
N HIS A 73 -11.50 -9.87 -16.63
CA HIS A 73 -11.58 -10.43 -17.97
C HIS A 73 -13.02 -10.84 -18.29
N PRO A 74 -13.53 -10.67 -19.53
CA PRO A 74 -14.90 -11.02 -19.89
C PRO A 74 -15.30 -12.47 -19.55
N ASN A 75 -14.35 -13.40 -19.62
CA ASN A 75 -14.56 -14.81 -19.32
C ASN A 75 -14.09 -15.25 -17.93
N ILE A 76 -13.93 -14.34 -16.98
CA ILE A 76 -13.57 -14.65 -15.60
C ILE A 76 -14.59 -14.01 -14.66
N VAL A 77 -15.05 -14.75 -13.65
CA VAL A 77 -15.99 -14.21 -12.66
C VAL A 77 -15.32 -13.13 -11.83
N GLN A 78 -15.92 -11.94 -11.80
CA GLN A 78 -15.35 -10.80 -11.10
C GLN A 78 -15.59 -10.87 -9.58
N LEU A 79 -14.51 -10.75 -8.81
CA LEU A 79 -14.58 -10.50 -7.36
C LEU A 79 -14.92 -9.02 -7.12
N LEU A 80 -16.04 -8.76 -6.46
CA LEU A 80 -16.58 -7.42 -6.21
C LEU A 80 -16.17 -6.87 -4.85
N GLY A 81 -15.96 -7.74 -3.86
CA GLY A 81 -15.56 -7.37 -2.50
C GLY A 81 -15.27 -8.59 -1.63
N TYR A 82 -14.88 -8.35 -0.39
CA TYR A 82 -14.52 -9.39 0.57
C TYR A 82 -14.86 -8.98 2.01
N CYS A 83 -14.95 -9.96 2.91
CA CYS A 83 -14.99 -9.75 4.34
C CYS A 83 -13.89 -10.58 4.99
N TYR A 84 -13.13 -9.92 5.86
CA TYR A 84 -12.23 -10.54 6.82
C TYR A 84 -12.53 -9.90 8.18
N GLU A 85 -13.20 -10.64 9.05
CA GLU A 85 -13.59 -10.17 10.38
C GLU A 85 -13.40 -11.26 11.42
N ILE A 86 -13.14 -10.84 12.64
CA ILE A 86 -12.87 -11.72 13.76
C ILE A 86 -13.90 -11.43 14.83
N GLN A 87 -14.69 -12.43 15.19
CA GLN A 87 -15.69 -12.32 16.25
C GLN A 87 -15.40 -13.34 17.36
N ASN A 88 -15.58 -12.92 18.61
CA ASN A 88 -15.54 -13.84 19.74
C ASN A 88 -16.93 -14.42 19.93
N GLU A 89 -17.08 -15.71 19.69
CA GLU A 89 -18.36 -16.41 19.81
C GLU A 89 -18.32 -17.34 21.02
N LEU A 90 -19.42 -17.37 21.76
CA LEU A 90 -19.65 -18.32 22.83
C LEU A 90 -20.09 -19.64 22.20
N ILE A 91 -19.21 -20.64 22.21
CA ILE A 91 -19.56 -21.99 21.77
C ILE A 91 -19.64 -22.88 23.00
N GLU A 92 -20.76 -23.59 23.12
CA GLU A 92 -20.94 -24.61 24.13
C GLU A 92 -20.19 -25.87 23.70
N HIS A 93 -19.11 -26.20 24.41
CA HIS A 93 -18.33 -27.40 24.15
C HIS A 93 -18.25 -28.23 25.42
N ASN A 94 -18.83 -29.43 25.40
CA ASN A 94 -18.92 -30.34 26.54
C ASN A 94 -19.57 -29.69 27.80
N GLY A 95 -20.65 -28.92 27.62
CA GLY A 95 -21.38 -28.28 28.72
C GLY A 95 -20.67 -27.10 29.39
N ALA A 96 -19.56 -26.62 28.80
CA ALA A 96 -18.87 -25.41 29.23
C ALA A 96 -18.91 -24.35 28.12
N ASN A 97 -19.30 -23.15 28.51
CA ASN A 97 -19.30 -21.97 27.66
C ASN A 97 -17.87 -21.48 27.44
N ARG A 98 -17.34 -21.66 26.23
CA ARG A 98 -16.01 -21.16 25.85
C ARG A 98 -16.14 -20.05 24.82
N PHE A 99 -15.48 -18.93 25.08
CA PHE A 99 -15.23 -17.93 24.04
C PHE A 99 -14.20 -18.50 23.07
N THR A 100 -14.61 -18.67 21.81
CA THR A 100 -13.69 -18.99 20.72
C THR A 100 -13.66 -17.86 19.72
N ARG A 101 -12.48 -17.62 19.15
CA ARG A 101 -12.25 -16.61 18.14
C ARG A 101 -12.61 -17.19 16.78
N HIS A 102 -13.73 -16.78 16.21
CA HIS A 102 -14.13 -17.17 14.87
C HIS A 102 -13.61 -16.15 13.84
N VAL A 103 -12.97 -16.64 12.78
CA VAL A 103 -12.47 -15.79 11.67
C VAL A 103 -13.38 -15.97 10.47
N TYR A 104 -14.18 -14.95 10.18
CA TYR A 104 -15.07 -14.90 9.05
C TYR A 104 -14.30 -14.46 7.80
N ARG A 105 -14.19 -15.38 6.83
CA ARG A 105 -13.59 -15.14 5.51
C ARG A 105 -14.67 -15.30 4.44
N VAL A 106 -15.05 -14.20 3.81
CA VAL A 106 -16.15 -14.18 2.82
C VAL A 106 -15.68 -13.48 1.54
N LEU A 107 -16.01 -14.06 0.38
CA LEU A 107 -15.73 -13.50 -0.94
C LEU A 107 -17.04 -13.15 -1.64
N CYS A 108 -17.15 -11.95 -2.19
CA CYS A 108 -18.37 -11.46 -2.83
C CYS A 108 -18.12 -11.29 -4.32
N PHE A 109 -18.71 -12.16 -5.13
CA PHE A 109 -18.57 -12.16 -6.60
C PHE A 109 -19.80 -11.57 -7.27
N GLU A 110 -19.67 -11.25 -8.55
CA GLU A 110 -20.85 -11.02 -9.39
C GLU A 110 -21.73 -12.27 -9.46
N TYR A 111 -23.05 -12.07 -9.40
CA TYR A 111 -24.01 -13.15 -9.60
C TYR A 111 -24.29 -13.33 -11.09
N LEU A 112 -24.18 -14.55 -11.61
CA LEU A 112 -24.49 -14.88 -12.99
C LEU A 112 -25.81 -15.67 -13.08
N GLN A 113 -26.78 -15.09 -13.80
CA GLN A 113 -28.15 -15.60 -13.89
C GLN A 113 -28.24 -16.91 -14.68
N GLY A 114 -27.31 -17.16 -15.60
CA GLY A 114 -27.27 -18.39 -16.38
C GLY A 114 -26.83 -19.61 -15.55
N GLY A 115 -26.35 -19.44 -14.32
CA GLY A 115 -25.93 -20.58 -13.50
C GLY A 115 -24.73 -21.33 -14.08
N SER A 116 -24.51 -22.58 -13.66
CA SER A 116 -23.33 -23.36 -14.00
C SER A 116 -23.56 -24.26 -15.22
N LEU A 117 -22.51 -24.42 -16.04
CA LEU A 117 -22.55 -25.16 -17.31
C LEU A 117 -22.92 -26.64 -17.11
N ASP A 118 -22.57 -27.26 -15.98
CA ASP A 118 -22.94 -28.64 -15.66
C ASP A 118 -24.46 -28.86 -15.53
N LYS A 119 -25.23 -27.85 -15.09
CA LYS A 119 -26.70 -27.95 -15.00
C LYS A 119 -27.28 -27.99 -16.41
N HIS A 120 -26.79 -27.09 -17.25
CA HIS A 120 -27.12 -27.02 -18.66
C HIS A 120 -26.76 -28.31 -19.39
N LEU A 121 -25.54 -28.83 -19.25
CA LEU A 121 -25.12 -30.07 -19.94
C LEU A 121 -25.94 -31.31 -19.53
N ARG A 122 -26.60 -31.30 -18.37
CA ARG A 122 -27.46 -32.39 -17.88
C ARG A 122 -28.91 -32.30 -18.34
N GLU A 123 -29.37 -31.12 -18.73
CA GLU A 123 -30.73 -30.92 -19.20
C GLU A 123 -30.88 -31.41 -20.66
N GLU A 124 -31.86 -32.28 -20.93
CA GLU A 124 -32.16 -32.73 -22.30
C GLU A 124 -32.68 -31.58 -23.18
N SER A 125 -33.33 -30.57 -22.56
CA SER A 125 -33.79 -29.33 -23.21
C SER A 125 -32.65 -28.39 -23.57
N PHE A 126 -31.48 -28.55 -22.96
CA PHE A 126 -30.32 -27.73 -23.24
C PHE A 126 -29.53 -28.31 -24.42
N ALA A 127 -30.04 -28.02 -25.62
CA ALA A 127 -29.32 -28.28 -26.86
C ALA A 127 -29.03 -26.96 -27.57
N PRO A 128 -28.14 -26.10 -27.02
CA PRO A 128 -27.66 -24.96 -27.80
C PRO A 128 -27.03 -25.47 -29.10
N ASP A 129 -27.21 -24.68 -30.15
CA ASP A 129 -26.59 -24.92 -31.45
C ASP A 129 -25.06 -24.99 -31.33
N TRP A 130 -24.42 -25.50 -32.38
CA TRP A 130 -22.97 -25.63 -32.38
C TRP A 130 -22.27 -24.29 -32.16
N SER A 131 -22.78 -23.21 -32.77
CA SER A 131 -22.24 -21.86 -32.64
C SER A 131 -22.11 -21.42 -31.17
N THR A 132 -23.16 -21.64 -30.37
CA THR A 132 -23.16 -21.29 -28.95
C THR A 132 -22.17 -22.15 -28.16
N ARG A 133 -22.12 -23.47 -28.43
CA ARG A 133 -21.14 -24.36 -27.77
C ARG A 133 -19.71 -23.99 -28.09
N TYR A 134 -19.44 -23.64 -29.34
CA TYR A 134 -18.13 -23.18 -29.77
C TYR A 134 -17.74 -21.86 -29.08
N LYS A 135 -18.65 -20.89 -28.96
CA LYS A 135 -18.41 -19.65 -28.20
C LYS A 135 -18.09 -19.93 -26.74
N ILE A 136 -18.76 -20.90 -26.12
CA ILE A 136 -18.46 -21.34 -24.75
C ILE A 136 -17.04 -21.93 -24.69
N ILE A 137 -16.69 -22.87 -25.57
CA ILE A 137 -15.34 -23.46 -25.62
C ILE A 137 -14.27 -22.36 -25.78
N LYS A 138 -14.46 -21.47 -26.75
CA LYS A 138 -13.52 -20.40 -27.03
C LYS A 138 -13.37 -19.44 -25.85
N GLY A 139 -14.48 -19.02 -25.24
CA GLY A 139 -14.45 -18.13 -24.07
C GLY A 139 -13.76 -18.76 -22.85
N ILE A 140 -13.92 -20.08 -22.64
CA ILE A 140 -13.16 -20.81 -21.61
C ILE A 140 -11.66 -20.73 -21.91
N CYS A 141 -11.26 -20.98 -23.17
CA CYS A 141 -9.86 -20.88 -23.57
C CYS A 141 -9.28 -19.47 -23.41
N GLU A 142 -10.05 -18.43 -23.75
CA GLU A 142 -9.68 -17.02 -23.59
C GLU A 142 -9.47 -16.67 -22.11
N GLY A 143 -10.40 -17.08 -21.24
CA GLY A 143 -10.28 -16.92 -19.80
C GLY A 143 -9.05 -17.64 -19.23
N LEU A 144 -8.82 -18.89 -19.64
CA LEU A 144 -7.69 -19.67 -19.14
C LEU A 144 -6.34 -19.11 -19.61
N ASN A 145 -6.27 -18.66 -20.87
CA ASN A 145 -5.08 -17.99 -21.41
C ASN A 145 -4.76 -16.70 -20.65
N PHE A 146 -5.78 -15.91 -20.30
CA PHE A 146 -5.60 -14.73 -19.46
C PHE A 146 -5.03 -15.08 -18.08
N LEU A 147 -5.57 -16.11 -17.41
CA LEU A 147 -5.08 -16.56 -16.11
C LEU A 147 -3.62 -17.05 -16.18
N HIS A 148 -3.26 -17.82 -17.21
CA HIS A 148 -1.90 -18.31 -17.43
C HIS A 148 -0.91 -17.21 -17.81
N SER A 149 -1.40 -16.10 -18.38
CA SER A 149 -0.60 -14.93 -18.76
C SER A 149 -0.43 -13.91 -17.62
N CYS A 150 -1.09 -14.12 -16.47
CA CYS A 150 -0.87 -13.28 -15.29
C CYS A 150 0.56 -13.44 -14.76
N GLU A 151 1.09 -12.44 -14.07
CA GLU A 151 2.41 -12.51 -13.43
C GLU A 151 2.28 -12.25 -11.91
N PRO A 152 2.48 -13.28 -11.05
CA PRO A 152 2.75 -14.67 -11.40
C PRO A 152 1.53 -15.41 -11.99
N PRO A 153 1.72 -16.45 -12.83
CA PRO A 153 0.63 -17.21 -13.44
C PRO A 153 -0.39 -17.72 -12.43
N ILE A 154 -1.66 -17.65 -12.80
CA ILE A 154 -2.76 -18.21 -12.02
C ILE A 154 -3.18 -19.51 -12.69
N PHE A 155 -2.94 -20.64 -12.01
CA PHE A 155 -3.47 -21.94 -12.44
C PHE A 155 -4.82 -22.19 -11.77
N HIS A 156 -5.79 -22.67 -12.53
CA HIS A 156 -7.14 -22.90 -12.03
C HIS A 156 -7.19 -24.12 -11.10
N LEU A 157 -6.60 -25.25 -11.52
CA LEU A 157 -6.45 -26.53 -10.81
C LEU A 157 -7.76 -27.26 -10.41
N ASP A 158 -8.93 -26.67 -10.66
CA ASP A 158 -10.26 -27.28 -10.48
C ASP A 158 -11.20 -26.86 -11.62
N LEU A 159 -10.68 -26.79 -12.85
CA LEU A 159 -11.49 -26.45 -14.02
C LEU A 159 -12.44 -27.62 -14.34
N LYS A 160 -13.75 -27.37 -14.27
CA LYS A 160 -14.82 -28.34 -14.53
C LYS A 160 -16.11 -27.61 -14.91
N PRO A 161 -17.12 -28.27 -15.50
CA PRO A 161 -18.36 -27.59 -15.91
C PRO A 161 -19.11 -26.91 -14.76
N ALA A 162 -19.02 -27.42 -13.53
CA ALA A 162 -19.61 -26.79 -12.35
C ALA A 162 -18.97 -25.44 -11.96
N ASN A 163 -17.72 -25.21 -12.36
CA ASN A 163 -16.96 -23.98 -12.11
C ASN A 163 -16.97 -23.04 -13.34
N ILE A 164 -17.76 -23.34 -14.36
CA ILE A 164 -17.95 -22.49 -15.54
C ILE A 164 -19.36 -21.93 -15.47
N LEU A 165 -19.48 -20.68 -15.07
CA LEU A 165 -20.76 -20.00 -14.94
C LEU A 165 -21.12 -19.30 -16.26
N LEU A 166 -22.41 -19.22 -16.57
CA LEU A 166 -22.92 -18.56 -17.77
C LEU A 166 -23.65 -17.28 -17.38
N ASP A 167 -23.41 -16.20 -18.12
CA ASP A 167 -24.23 -15.00 -17.99
C ASP A 167 -25.53 -15.11 -18.79
N SER A 168 -26.34 -14.04 -18.74
CA SER A 168 -27.62 -13.98 -19.46
C SER A 168 -27.52 -14.14 -20.98
N SER A 169 -26.33 -13.97 -21.56
CA SER A 169 -26.05 -14.10 -22.99
C SER A 169 -25.41 -15.45 -23.36
N MET A 170 -25.34 -16.39 -22.42
CA MET A 170 -24.65 -17.68 -22.58
C MET A 170 -23.13 -17.58 -22.73
N ALA A 171 -22.53 -16.44 -22.37
CA ALA A 171 -21.08 -16.30 -22.37
C ALA A 171 -20.48 -16.93 -21.10
N PRO A 172 -19.37 -17.70 -21.21
CA PRO A 172 -18.79 -18.40 -20.08
C PRO A 172 -17.92 -17.48 -19.23
N ARG A 173 -17.93 -17.71 -17.91
CA ARG A 173 -17.02 -17.12 -16.93
C ARG A 173 -16.47 -18.18 -15.99
N LEU A 174 -15.14 -18.24 -15.89
CA LEU A 174 -14.48 -19.18 -14.98
C LEU A 174 -14.61 -18.67 -13.54
N ALA A 175 -15.16 -19.52 -12.68
CA ALA A 175 -15.32 -19.30 -11.25
C ALA A 175 -14.31 -20.15 -10.47
N ASP A 176 -14.15 -19.88 -9.18
CA ASP A 176 -13.33 -20.68 -8.26
C ASP A 176 -11.84 -20.83 -8.65
N PHE A 177 -11.35 -19.97 -9.55
CA PHE A 177 -9.93 -19.82 -9.86
C PHE A 177 -9.17 -19.20 -8.68
N GLY A 178 -7.90 -19.57 -8.52
CA GLY A 178 -7.02 -19.01 -7.47
C GLY A 178 -7.37 -19.39 -6.03
N LEU A 179 -8.47 -20.11 -5.79
CA LEU A 179 -8.78 -20.69 -4.47
C LEU A 179 -7.70 -21.69 -4.02
N SER A 180 -7.11 -22.44 -4.95
CA SER A 180 -5.98 -23.33 -4.67
C SER A 180 -4.76 -22.60 -4.07
N ARG A 181 -4.51 -21.34 -4.45
CA ARG A 181 -3.43 -20.49 -3.88
C ARG A 181 -3.80 -19.93 -2.50
N LEU A 182 -5.09 -19.70 -2.23
CA LEU A 182 -5.57 -19.28 -0.91
C LEU A 182 -5.39 -20.37 0.15
N PHE A 183 -5.25 -21.63 -0.26
CA PHE A 183 -5.17 -22.80 0.63
C PHE A 183 -3.89 -23.66 0.41
N GLY A 184 -2.93 -23.19 -0.39
CA GLY A 184 -1.69 -23.88 -0.74
C GLY A 184 -0.45 -23.10 -0.31
N GLY A 185 0.39 -23.70 0.52
CA GLY A 185 1.62 -23.07 1.04
C GLY A 185 2.85 -23.42 0.21
N SER A 186 3.00 -22.83 -0.98
CA SER A 186 4.27 -22.59 -1.68
C SER A 186 4.05 -22.21 -3.15
N HIS A 187 4.91 -21.33 -3.70
CA HIS A 187 5.03 -21.08 -5.14
C HIS A 187 5.92 -22.13 -5.84
N THR A 188 6.07 -23.34 -5.27
CA THR A 188 6.91 -24.41 -5.83
C THR A 188 6.15 -25.23 -6.87
N HIS A 189 6.86 -25.88 -7.79
CA HIS A 189 6.28 -26.79 -8.80
C HIS A 189 5.66 -28.06 -8.20
N VAL A 190 5.75 -28.28 -6.90
CA VAL A 190 5.16 -29.40 -6.16
C VAL A 190 4.39 -28.84 -4.97
N THR A 191 3.14 -29.28 -4.76
CA THR A 191 2.30 -28.86 -3.63
C THR A 191 2.23 -29.95 -2.55
N ASN A 192 2.16 -29.54 -1.29
CA ASN A 192 1.96 -30.45 -0.15
C ASN A 192 0.51 -30.97 -0.03
N ARG A 193 -0.42 -30.44 -0.85
CA ARG A 193 -1.83 -30.82 -0.85
C ARG A 193 -2.37 -30.84 -2.29
N VAL A 194 -2.79 -32.02 -2.74
CA VAL A 194 -3.55 -32.16 -4.01
C VAL A 194 -4.96 -31.62 -3.78
N VAL A 195 -5.37 -30.69 -4.62
CA VAL A 195 -6.67 -30.01 -4.56
C VAL A 195 -7.29 -29.99 -5.95
N GLY A 196 -8.57 -30.36 -6.05
CA GLY A 196 -9.28 -30.47 -7.33
C GLY A 196 -10.25 -31.65 -7.36
N THR A 197 -11.02 -31.75 -8.45
CA THR A 197 -11.99 -32.83 -8.66
C THR A 197 -11.35 -33.98 -9.42
N GLU A 198 -11.27 -35.16 -8.81
CA GLU A 198 -10.52 -36.33 -9.30
C GLU A 198 -10.79 -36.69 -10.77
N ALA A 199 -12.05 -36.60 -11.20
CA ALA A 199 -12.45 -36.90 -12.58
C ALA A 199 -11.83 -35.97 -13.65
N TYR A 200 -11.35 -34.78 -13.25
CA TYR A 200 -10.74 -33.78 -14.12
C TYR A 200 -9.23 -33.59 -13.90
N MET A 201 -8.64 -34.35 -12.97
CA MET A 201 -7.23 -34.23 -12.63
C MET A 201 -6.36 -35.12 -13.53
N PRO A 202 -5.24 -34.60 -14.06
CA PRO A 202 -4.32 -35.42 -14.84
C PRO A 202 -3.50 -36.37 -13.93
N PRO A 203 -3.01 -37.51 -14.47
CA PRO A 203 -2.38 -38.55 -13.68
C PRO A 203 -1.13 -38.07 -12.93
N GLU A 204 -0.32 -37.20 -13.53
CA GLU A 204 0.89 -36.67 -12.88
C GLU A 204 0.59 -35.73 -11.70
N PHE A 205 -0.57 -35.06 -11.70
CA PHE A 205 -0.96 -34.21 -10.57
C PHE A 205 -1.46 -35.06 -9.40
N ILE A 206 -2.22 -36.12 -9.69
CA ILE A 206 -2.69 -37.07 -8.68
C ILE A 206 -1.51 -37.80 -8.03
N LYS A 207 -0.53 -38.23 -8.83
CA LYS A 207 0.58 -39.06 -8.37
C LYS A 207 1.69 -38.24 -7.71
N ASP A 208 2.13 -37.16 -8.36
CA ASP A 208 3.37 -36.46 -8.01
C ASP A 208 3.13 -35.05 -7.43
N ALA A 209 1.85 -34.63 -7.30
CA ALA A 209 1.43 -33.30 -6.85
C ALA A 209 2.09 -32.16 -7.63
N TYR A 210 2.45 -32.41 -8.90
CA TYR A 210 3.18 -31.48 -9.75
C TYR A 210 2.26 -30.44 -10.39
N ILE A 211 2.55 -29.16 -10.17
CA ILE A 211 1.76 -28.02 -10.68
C ILE A 211 2.40 -27.40 -11.93
N SER A 212 1.59 -27.24 -12.97
CA SER A 212 1.91 -26.58 -14.22
C SER A 212 0.66 -26.11 -14.97
N HIS A 213 0.85 -25.21 -15.93
CA HIS A 213 -0.21 -24.81 -16.86
C HIS A 213 -0.82 -26.00 -17.65
N LYS A 214 -0.08 -27.11 -17.81
CA LYS A 214 -0.55 -28.32 -18.49
C LYS A 214 -1.62 -29.09 -17.71
N ASN A 215 -1.76 -28.84 -16.41
CA ASN A 215 -2.82 -29.47 -15.63
C ASN A 215 -4.18 -28.89 -16.02
N ASP A 216 -4.30 -27.57 -16.14
CA ASP A 216 -5.54 -26.93 -16.58
C ASP A 216 -5.88 -27.27 -18.04
N VAL A 217 -4.87 -27.47 -18.90
CA VAL A 217 -5.08 -27.90 -20.29
C VAL A 217 -5.71 -29.29 -20.34
N PHE A 218 -5.30 -30.22 -19.47
CA PHE A 218 -5.93 -31.53 -19.38
C PHE A 218 -7.40 -31.44 -18.97
N SER A 219 -7.68 -30.67 -17.90
CA SER A 219 -9.05 -30.44 -17.44
C SER A 219 -9.92 -29.76 -18.52
N LEU A 220 -9.34 -28.82 -19.28
CA LEU A 220 -9.99 -28.18 -20.43
C LEU A 220 -10.38 -29.21 -21.51
N GLY A 221 -9.50 -30.17 -21.83
CA GLY A 221 -9.79 -31.21 -22.80
C GLY A 221 -11.03 -32.03 -22.43
N LEU A 222 -11.15 -32.41 -21.16
CA LEU A 222 -12.34 -33.12 -20.64
C LEU A 222 -13.59 -32.26 -20.69
N VAL A 223 -13.51 -30.98 -20.32
CA VAL A 223 -14.61 -30.01 -20.42
C VAL A 223 -15.07 -29.84 -21.88
N MET A 224 -14.13 -29.74 -22.83
CA MET A 224 -14.44 -29.66 -24.26
C MET A 224 -15.18 -30.91 -24.73
N ILE A 225 -14.72 -32.10 -24.35
CA ILE A 225 -15.38 -33.37 -24.67
C ILE A 225 -16.82 -33.39 -24.18
N GLU A 226 -17.07 -32.95 -22.93
CA GLU A 226 -18.43 -32.87 -22.37
C GLU A 226 -19.32 -31.87 -23.11
N ILE A 227 -18.79 -30.68 -23.42
CA ILE A 227 -19.52 -29.66 -24.20
C ILE A 227 -19.87 -30.19 -25.59
N ILE A 228 -18.95 -30.90 -26.25
CA ILE A 228 -19.21 -31.45 -27.58
C ILE A 228 -20.22 -32.61 -27.49
N LYS A 229 -20.15 -33.47 -26.48
CA LYS A 229 -21.03 -34.64 -26.33
C LYS A 229 -22.47 -34.28 -25.91
N GLY A 230 -22.65 -33.32 -25.00
CA GLY A 230 -23.96 -33.00 -24.40
C GLY A 230 -24.50 -34.10 -23.46
N SER A 231 -25.83 -34.12 -23.23
CA SER A 231 -26.57 -34.83 -22.16
C SER A 231 -26.47 -36.37 -22.12
N SER A 232 -25.59 -36.99 -22.92
CA SER A 232 -25.40 -38.44 -22.97
C SER A 232 -24.27 -38.96 -22.06
N GLY A 233 -23.96 -38.23 -20.97
CA GLY A 233 -23.23 -38.68 -19.76
C GLY A 233 -21.84 -39.28 -19.94
N TYR A 234 -20.79 -38.70 -19.35
CA TYR A 234 -19.48 -39.34 -19.24
C TYR A 234 -19.30 -39.92 -17.83
N SER A 235 -18.85 -41.17 -17.75
CA SER A 235 -18.43 -41.83 -16.51
C SER A 235 -17.11 -42.55 -16.75
N GLY A 236 -15.99 -41.84 -16.69
CA GLY A 236 -14.64 -42.43 -16.62
C GLY A 236 -13.88 -42.63 -17.95
N TYR A 237 -12.55 -42.73 -17.80
CA TYR A 237 -11.49 -42.80 -18.83
C TYR A 237 -11.90 -43.47 -20.15
N ILE A 238 -11.71 -42.76 -21.28
CA ILE A 238 -11.77 -43.34 -22.62
C ILE A 238 -10.49 -44.15 -22.85
N GLU A 239 -10.60 -45.47 -22.98
CA GLU A 239 -9.49 -46.31 -23.44
C GLU A 239 -9.13 -45.93 -24.89
N THR A 240 -7.83 -45.98 -25.23
CA THR A 240 -7.30 -45.56 -26.54
C THR A 240 -7.97 -46.23 -27.74
N ASP A 241 -8.51 -47.45 -27.56
CA ASP A 241 -9.19 -48.22 -28.60
C ASP A 241 -10.65 -47.77 -28.86
N GLU A 242 -11.25 -46.96 -27.97
CA GLU A 242 -12.61 -46.42 -28.10
C GLU A 242 -12.66 -44.99 -28.69
N VAL A 243 -11.52 -44.29 -28.73
CA VAL A 243 -11.42 -42.89 -29.20
C VAL A 243 -11.88 -42.74 -30.66
N GLY A 244 -11.50 -43.68 -31.53
CA GLY A 244 -11.91 -43.65 -32.94
C GLY A 244 -13.42 -43.80 -33.12
N GLN A 245 -14.05 -44.69 -32.35
CA GLN A 245 -15.50 -44.91 -32.39
C GLN A 245 -16.27 -43.75 -31.75
N PHE A 246 -15.74 -43.19 -30.66
CA PHE A 246 -16.25 -41.98 -30.01
C PHE A 246 -16.28 -40.79 -30.99
N THR A 247 -15.14 -40.49 -31.62
CA THR A 247 -15.01 -39.37 -32.56
C THR A 247 -15.96 -39.52 -33.75
N GLN A 248 -16.05 -40.72 -34.35
CA GLN A 248 -16.97 -40.96 -35.46
C GLN A 248 -18.44 -40.78 -35.07
N LYS A 249 -18.84 -41.30 -33.90
CA LYS A 249 -20.21 -41.19 -33.40
C LYS A 249 -20.61 -39.75 -33.09
N VAL A 250 -19.76 -39.00 -32.39
CA VAL A 250 -20.01 -37.61 -32.01
C VAL A 250 -20.05 -36.71 -33.25
N LEU A 251 -19.08 -36.86 -34.17
CA LEU A 251 -19.06 -36.11 -35.42
C LEU A 251 -20.27 -36.42 -36.30
N GLY A 252 -20.69 -37.70 -36.38
CA GLY A 252 -21.89 -38.10 -37.12
C GLY A 252 -23.16 -37.45 -36.58
N ASN A 253 -23.32 -37.42 -35.26
CA ASN A 253 -24.45 -36.75 -34.60
C ASN A 253 -24.48 -35.25 -34.88
N TRP A 254 -23.32 -34.57 -34.81
CA TRP A 254 -23.22 -33.15 -35.10
C TRP A 254 -23.44 -32.82 -36.57
N LYS A 255 -22.90 -33.61 -37.51
CA LYS A 255 -23.16 -33.44 -38.95
C LYS A 255 -24.65 -33.47 -39.26
N ASN A 256 -25.43 -34.34 -38.60
CA ASN A 256 -26.87 -34.42 -38.80
C ASN A 256 -27.61 -33.22 -38.18
N ARG A 257 -27.21 -32.78 -36.98
CA ARG A 257 -27.81 -31.61 -36.30
C ARG A 257 -27.50 -30.30 -37.03
N ILE A 258 -26.22 -30.06 -37.35
CA ILE A 258 -25.74 -28.86 -38.04
C ILE A 258 -26.39 -28.72 -39.42
N LYS A 259 -26.55 -29.81 -40.18
CA LYS A 259 -27.30 -29.78 -41.46
C LYS A 259 -28.73 -29.29 -41.31
N ALA A 260 -29.36 -29.52 -40.15
CA ALA A 260 -30.74 -29.13 -39.90
C ALA A 260 -30.87 -27.68 -39.36
N THR A 261 -29.81 -27.11 -38.78
CA THR A 261 -29.90 -25.85 -38.02
C THR A 261 -28.97 -24.73 -38.50
N SER A 262 -27.94 -25.03 -39.29
CA SER A 262 -26.85 -24.09 -39.59
C SER A 262 -26.90 -23.48 -41.00
N GLU A 263 -26.52 -22.20 -41.10
CA GLU A 263 -26.28 -21.50 -42.37
C GLU A 263 -24.95 -21.92 -43.02
N TYR A 264 -24.01 -22.51 -42.26
CA TYR A 264 -22.65 -22.90 -42.72
C TYR A 264 -22.29 -24.35 -42.32
N PRO A 265 -22.99 -25.37 -42.83
CA PRO A 265 -22.88 -26.72 -42.29
C PRO A 265 -21.51 -27.39 -42.47
N LEU A 266 -20.77 -27.04 -43.52
CA LEU A 266 -19.48 -27.65 -43.84
C LEU A 266 -18.39 -27.10 -42.92
N GLU A 267 -18.37 -25.78 -42.76
CA GLU A 267 -17.45 -25.03 -41.92
C GLU A 267 -17.64 -25.39 -40.44
N GLU A 268 -18.90 -25.42 -39.97
CA GLU A 268 -19.20 -25.83 -38.60
C GLU A 268 -18.88 -27.31 -38.35
N SER A 269 -19.13 -28.21 -39.31
CA SER A 269 -18.72 -29.62 -39.18
C SER A 269 -17.20 -29.77 -39.10
N HIS A 270 -16.44 -28.96 -39.84
CA HIS A 270 -14.98 -28.93 -39.76
C HIS A 270 -14.52 -28.35 -38.41
N GLN A 271 -15.19 -27.32 -37.91
CA GLN A 271 -14.93 -26.75 -36.59
C GLN A 271 -15.18 -27.76 -35.47
N VAL A 272 -16.26 -28.57 -35.55
CA VAL A 272 -16.50 -29.70 -34.63
C VAL A 272 -15.33 -30.67 -34.63
N GLN A 273 -14.86 -31.08 -35.81
CA GLN A 273 -13.74 -32.00 -35.95
C GLN A 273 -12.48 -31.44 -35.27
N ILE A 274 -12.13 -30.18 -35.56
CA ILE A 274 -10.97 -29.53 -34.96
C ILE A 274 -11.09 -29.42 -33.44
N CYS A 275 -12.27 -29.10 -32.91
CA CYS A 275 -12.51 -29.09 -31.47
C CYS A 275 -12.32 -30.47 -30.84
N ILE A 276 -12.79 -31.55 -31.48
CA ILE A 276 -12.56 -32.93 -31.01
C ILE A 276 -11.07 -33.24 -31.00
N ASP A 277 -10.37 -33.04 -32.12
CA ASP A 277 -8.94 -33.36 -32.25
C ASP A 277 -8.08 -32.56 -31.27
N THR A 278 -8.49 -31.32 -30.99
CA THR A 278 -7.82 -30.46 -30.01
C THR A 278 -8.08 -30.94 -28.59
N ALA A 279 -9.33 -31.29 -28.25
CA ALA A 279 -9.67 -31.84 -26.95
C ALA A 279 -8.93 -33.16 -26.67
N MET A 280 -8.79 -34.04 -27.67
CA MET A 280 -8.02 -35.28 -27.54
C MET A 280 -6.53 -35.02 -27.28
N ARG A 281 -5.92 -34.05 -27.97
CA ARG A 281 -4.52 -33.64 -27.69
C ARG A 281 -4.35 -33.03 -26.30
N CYS A 282 -5.37 -32.33 -25.78
CA CYS A 282 -5.35 -31.78 -24.43
C CYS A 282 -5.33 -32.86 -23.35
N VAL A 283 -5.93 -34.04 -23.58
CA VAL A 283 -6.01 -35.15 -22.61
C VAL A 283 -4.91 -36.22 -22.77
N GLU A 284 -3.87 -35.94 -23.55
CA GLU A 284 -2.72 -36.84 -23.70
C GLU A 284 -2.13 -37.25 -22.34
N PRO A 285 -1.84 -38.54 -22.09
CA PRO A 285 -1.28 -38.99 -20.82
C PRO A 285 0.06 -38.31 -20.49
N ASP A 286 0.95 -38.18 -21.48
CA ASP A 286 2.19 -37.43 -21.34
C ASP A 286 1.93 -35.92 -21.49
N ARG A 287 2.16 -35.18 -20.40
CA ARG A 287 1.97 -33.72 -20.34
C ARG A 287 2.77 -32.95 -21.39
N ASN A 288 3.90 -33.48 -21.86
CA ASN A 288 4.75 -32.80 -22.83
C ASN A 288 4.14 -32.82 -24.24
N ASN A 289 3.25 -33.78 -24.51
CA ASN A 289 2.54 -33.89 -25.78
C ASN A 289 1.27 -33.02 -25.82
N ARG A 290 0.80 -32.54 -24.66
CA ARG A 290 -0.35 -31.62 -24.59
C ARG A 290 0.06 -30.26 -25.16
N PRO A 291 -0.82 -29.55 -25.88
CA PRO A 291 -0.57 -28.17 -26.31
C PRO A 291 -0.51 -27.21 -25.11
N ASN A 292 -0.02 -25.99 -25.29
CA ASN A 292 -0.29 -24.90 -24.35
C ASN A 292 -1.61 -24.18 -24.72
N ILE A 293 -2.15 -23.38 -23.81
CA ILE A 293 -3.46 -22.75 -24.03
C ILE A 293 -3.45 -21.72 -25.18
N ALA A 294 -2.33 -21.05 -25.41
CA ALA A 294 -2.18 -20.13 -26.54
C ALA A 294 -2.21 -20.87 -27.89
N GLU A 295 -1.59 -22.05 -27.97
CA GLU A 295 -1.68 -22.94 -29.15
C GLU A 295 -3.11 -23.42 -29.39
N VAL A 296 -3.83 -23.80 -28.33
CA VAL A 296 -5.26 -24.17 -28.44
C VAL A 296 -6.07 -23.01 -29.00
N LEU A 297 -5.88 -21.79 -28.50
CA LEU A 297 -6.57 -20.60 -29.00
C LEU A 297 -6.22 -20.28 -30.46
N ASP A 298 -4.96 -20.43 -30.87
CA ASP A 298 -4.53 -20.23 -32.26
C ASP A 298 -5.20 -21.25 -33.19
N ILE A 299 -5.24 -22.52 -32.79
CA ILE A 299 -5.94 -23.58 -33.54
C ILE A 299 -7.43 -23.24 -33.70
N LEU A 300 -8.11 -22.86 -32.60
CA LEU A 300 -9.52 -22.50 -32.65
C LEU A 300 -9.76 -21.25 -33.51
N SER A 301 -8.96 -20.20 -33.36
CA SER A 301 -9.13 -18.93 -34.09
C SER A 301 -8.97 -19.08 -35.61
N LYS A 302 -8.10 -19.99 -36.07
CA LYS A 302 -7.96 -20.31 -37.50
C LYS A 302 -9.26 -20.85 -38.12
N THR A 303 -10.07 -21.58 -37.34
CA THR A 303 -11.35 -22.13 -37.83
C THR A 303 -12.40 -21.06 -38.13
N GLU A 304 -12.32 -19.89 -37.50
CA GLU A 304 -13.27 -18.79 -37.70
C GLU A 304 -13.06 -18.04 -39.02
N THR A 305 -11.87 -18.15 -39.62
CA THR A 305 -11.54 -17.46 -40.89
C THR A 305 -12.32 -17.98 -42.09
N HIS A 306 -12.97 -19.16 -41.95
CA HIS A 306 -13.75 -19.80 -42.99
C HIS A 306 -15.26 -19.47 -42.93
N ILE A 307 -15.74 -18.80 -41.88
CA ILE A 307 -17.16 -18.42 -41.73
C ILE A 307 -17.31 -16.91 -42.01
N PRO A 308 -18.15 -16.47 -42.97
CA PRO A 308 -18.36 -15.05 -43.24
C PRO A 308 -18.83 -14.30 -41.98
N LYS A 309 -18.01 -13.36 -41.49
CA LYS A 309 -18.34 -12.53 -40.32
C LYS A 309 -19.61 -11.71 -40.58
N ARG A 310 -20.69 -11.96 -39.83
CA ARG A 310 -21.82 -11.01 -39.72
C ARG A 310 -21.26 -9.68 -39.23
N GLN A 311 -21.44 -8.62 -40.03
CA GLN A 311 -21.16 -7.24 -39.62
C GLN A 311 -22.01 -6.92 -38.38
N MET A 312 -21.36 -6.70 -37.24
CA MET A 312 -21.92 -5.89 -36.17
C MET A 312 -21.30 -4.51 -36.23
N ALA A 313 -22.17 -3.50 -36.22
CA ALA A 313 -21.88 -2.10 -36.38
C ALA A 313 -21.11 -1.50 -35.18
N ASP A 314 -20.25 -0.53 -35.53
CA ASP A 314 -19.71 0.60 -34.75
C ASP A 314 -19.19 0.35 -33.33
N VAL A 315 -17.87 0.14 -33.24
CA VAL A 315 -17.05 0.72 -32.16
C VAL A 315 -15.90 1.49 -32.84
N PHE A 316 -15.93 2.81 -32.72
CA PHE A 316 -14.89 3.71 -33.22
C PHE A 316 -13.52 3.38 -32.61
N PRO A 317 -12.42 3.42 -33.38
CA PRO A 317 -11.08 3.44 -32.82
C PRO A 317 -10.85 4.80 -32.14
N CYS A 318 -10.56 4.78 -30.85
CA CYS A 318 -10.05 5.95 -30.13
C CYS A 318 -8.68 6.32 -30.72
N PRO A 319 -8.44 7.57 -31.17
CA PRO A 319 -7.17 7.95 -31.74
C PRO A 319 -6.10 8.01 -30.64
N THR A 320 -5.06 7.18 -30.78
CA THR A 320 -3.81 7.31 -30.04
C THR A 320 -3.13 8.62 -30.44
N ILE A 321 -3.32 9.67 -29.66
CA ILE A 321 -2.48 10.86 -29.74
C ILE A 321 -1.13 10.46 -29.14
N GLY A 322 -0.12 10.30 -29.99
CA GLY A 322 1.25 10.08 -29.55
C GLY A 322 1.77 11.27 -28.78
N LEU A 323 1.96 11.12 -27.47
CA LEU A 323 2.80 11.98 -26.65
C LEU A 323 4.26 11.52 -26.79
N LYS A 324 4.92 11.91 -27.88
CA LYS A 324 6.38 11.74 -28.04
C LYS A 324 7.22 12.76 -27.25
N SER A 325 6.62 13.53 -26.34
CA SER A 325 7.27 14.63 -25.61
C SER A 325 7.54 14.36 -24.13
N GLU A 326 6.86 13.40 -23.48
CA GLU A 326 7.00 13.18 -22.03
C GLU A 326 8.21 12.31 -21.67
N SER A 327 8.57 11.34 -22.52
CA SER A 327 9.69 10.43 -22.29
C SER A 327 11.03 11.14 -22.19
N ASN A 328 11.35 12.07 -23.11
CA ASN A 328 12.60 12.83 -23.08
C ASN A 328 12.75 13.72 -21.83
N MET A 329 11.64 14.18 -21.24
CA MET A 329 11.68 15.11 -20.11
C MET A 329 11.97 14.41 -18.78
N LEU A 330 11.36 13.24 -18.57
CA LEU A 330 11.59 12.38 -17.41
C LEU A 330 13.02 11.83 -17.42
N GLU A 331 13.53 11.45 -18.60
CA GLU A 331 14.93 11.07 -18.78
C GLU A 331 15.91 12.19 -18.37
N ILE A 332 15.59 13.46 -18.69
CA ILE A 332 16.41 14.60 -18.25
C ILE A 332 16.34 14.79 -16.72
N MET A 333 15.15 14.67 -16.10
CA MET A 333 15.04 14.79 -14.64
C MET A 333 15.83 13.70 -13.91
N VAL A 334 15.74 12.46 -14.39
CA VAL A 334 16.48 11.32 -13.84
C VAL A 334 17.98 11.50 -14.05
N ALA A 335 18.42 11.97 -15.23
CA ALA A 335 19.83 12.24 -15.50
C ALA A 335 20.38 13.37 -14.61
N GLU A 336 19.63 14.45 -14.40
CA GLU A 336 20.00 15.55 -13.49
C GLU A 336 20.11 15.06 -12.04
N LEU A 337 19.20 14.20 -11.58
CA LEU A 337 19.25 13.61 -10.23
C LEU A 337 20.42 12.64 -10.05
N ASN A 338 20.74 11.83 -11.06
CA ASN A 338 21.87 10.90 -11.01
C ASN A 338 23.22 11.63 -11.08
N ASN A 339 23.30 12.78 -11.76
CA ASN A 339 24.50 13.62 -11.75
C ASN A 339 24.77 14.28 -10.39
N ASN A 340 23.74 14.41 -9.54
CA ASN A 340 23.83 14.94 -8.18
C ASN A 340 24.30 13.91 -7.13
N GLU A 341 24.67 12.69 -7.53
CA GLU A 341 25.20 11.67 -6.60
C GLU A 341 26.61 11.99 -6.05
N HIS A 342 27.26 13.05 -6.55
CA HIS A 342 28.60 13.51 -6.14
C HIS A 342 28.63 14.78 -5.26
N ILE A 343 27.53 15.14 -4.59
CA ILE A 343 27.46 16.38 -3.79
C ILE A 343 28.37 16.32 -2.55
N HIS A 344 29.24 17.32 -2.39
CA HIS A 344 30.03 17.58 -1.19
C HIS A 344 29.17 18.29 -0.13
N CYS A 345 28.82 17.61 0.96
CA CYS A 345 27.94 18.13 2.00
C CYS A 345 28.62 19.23 2.83
N ASN A 346 28.19 20.49 2.68
CA ASN A 346 28.51 21.59 3.60
C ASN A 346 27.21 22.10 4.25
N LEU A 347 26.77 21.48 5.34
CA LEU A 347 25.61 21.91 6.11
C LEU A 347 26.05 22.86 7.23
N MET A 348 25.85 24.17 7.04
CA MET A 348 25.83 25.18 8.12
C MET A 348 24.38 25.63 8.36
N PRO A 349 24.00 26.03 9.58
CA PRO A 349 22.67 26.59 9.84
C PRO A 349 22.56 27.95 9.13
N THR A 350 21.59 28.11 8.22
CA THR A 350 21.29 29.41 7.63
C THR A 350 20.22 30.12 8.46
N ASP A 351 20.61 31.26 9.02
CA ASP A 351 19.72 32.26 9.60
C ASP A 351 18.66 32.69 8.57
N ASN A 352 17.39 32.77 8.97
CA ASN A 352 16.46 33.65 8.29
C ASN A 352 15.41 34.22 9.25
N SER A 353 15.68 35.46 9.63
CA SER A 353 14.78 36.40 10.25
C SER A 353 13.75 36.91 9.23
N ASN A 354 12.46 36.67 9.51
CA ASN A 354 11.33 37.62 9.36
C ASN A 354 10.00 36.87 9.45
N ARG A 355 9.32 36.96 10.60
CA ARG A 355 7.98 36.42 10.85
C ARG A 355 6.91 37.48 10.59
N THR A 356 5.87 37.13 9.85
CA THR A 356 4.54 37.72 10.00
C THR A 356 3.56 36.60 10.37
N VAL A 357 2.63 36.90 11.27
CA VAL A 357 1.76 35.96 11.98
C VAL A 357 0.65 35.44 11.06
N GLN A 358 0.45 34.11 10.93
CA GLN A 358 -0.82 33.39 11.17
C GLN A 358 -0.90 31.93 10.65
N GLN A 359 -1.63 31.14 11.46
CA GLN A 359 -2.16 29.76 11.38
C GLN A 359 -1.48 28.74 10.43
N LEU A 360 -0.81 27.76 11.03
CA LEU A 360 -0.16 26.60 10.40
C LEU A 360 -0.92 25.33 10.79
N ALA A 361 -1.02 24.36 9.88
CA ALA A 361 -1.30 22.97 10.25
C ALA A 361 -0.08 22.44 11.03
N ASP A 362 -0.23 22.28 12.35
CA ASP A 362 0.87 21.94 13.23
C ASP A 362 1.25 20.45 13.13
N ARG A 363 2.56 20.18 13.10
CA ARG A 363 3.14 18.84 13.24
C ARG A 363 2.77 18.26 14.59
N GLU A 364 2.37 17.00 14.63
CA GLU A 364 2.26 16.24 15.87
C GLU A 364 3.12 14.98 15.79
N THR A 365 3.85 14.70 16.86
CA THR A 365 4.47 13.41 17.13
C THR A 365 3.57 12.58 18.04
N SER A 366 3.53 11.27 17.83
CA SER A 366 2.66 10.38 18.62
C SER A 366 3.33 9.95 19.93
N SER A 367 2.51 9.71 20.94
CA SER A 367 2.89 8.99 22.16
C SER A 367 3.00 7.47 21.94
N ASP A 368 2.40 6.94 20.88
CA ASP A 368 2.23 5.50 20.69
C ASP A 368 3.52 4.82 20.23
N VAL A 369 3.76 3.60 20.71
CA VAL A 369 4.91 2.78 20.33
C VAL A 369 4.44 1.77 19.28
N GLU A 370 4.67 2.09 18.00
CA GLU A 370 4.21 1.26 16.88
C GLU A 370 5.12 0.05 16.56
N GLN A 371 6.36 0.04 17.07
CA GLN A 371 7.36 -1.01 16.78
C GLN A 371 8.09 -1.48 18.03
N VAL A 372 8.60 -2.71 18.01
CA VAL A 372 9.50 -3.23 19.06
C VAL A 372 10.76 -2.39 19.08
N ILE A 373 11.03 -1.72 20.20
CA ILE A 373 12.19 -0.83 20.36
C ILE A 373 13.40 -1.64 20.83
N ILE A 374 14.42 -1.70 19.99
CA ILE A 374 15.70 -2.37 20.28
C ILE A 374 16.65 -1.41 21.00
N GLY A 375 17.39 -1.93 21.99
CA GLY A 375 18.58 -1.27 22.53
C GLY A 375 18.36 -0.05 23.44
N ARG A 376 17.15 0.16 23.98
CA ARG A 376 16.84 1.33 24.84
C ARG A 376 16.31 1.01 26.24
N THR A 377 16.29 -0.27 26.60
CA THR A 377 15.78 -0.72 27.90
C THR A 377 16.64 -0.25 29.07
N LYS A 378 17.97 -0.23 28.91
CA LYS A 378 18.89 0.18 29.98
C LYS A 378 18.75 1.68 30.28
N GLU A 379 18.70 2.50 29.24
CA GLU A 379 18.53 3.94 29.31
C GLU A 379 17.17 4.31 29.88
N LYS A 380 16.11 3.60 29.45
CA LYS A 380 14.77 3.72 30.04
C LYS A 380 14.83 3.52 31.55
N GLN A 381 15.42 2.41 32.02
CA GLN A 381 15.51 2.13 33.46
C GLN A 381 16.29 3.20 34.22
N LYS A 382 17.38 3.72 33.63
CA LYS A 382 18.16 4.82 34.21
C LYS A 382 17.38 6.12 34.30
N ILE A 383 16.57 6.45 33.29
CA ILE A 383 15.67 7.61 33.36
C ILE A 383 14.60 7.40 34.43
N LEU A 384 14.01 6.20 34.51
CA LEU A 384 13.01 5.90 35.53
C LEU A 384 13.58 5.98 36.95
N SER A 385 14.84 5.59 37.18
CA SER A 385 15.49 5.73 38.48
C SER A 385 15.72 7.20 38.84
N ILE A 386 16.26 8.01 37.91
CA ILE A 386 16.42 9.47 38.10
C ILE A 386 15.08 10.11 38.47
N LEU A 387 14.02 9.79 37.72
CA LEU A 387 12.69 10.33 38.00
C LEU A 387 12.13 9.83 39.34
N SER A 388 12.45 8.59 39.78
CA SER A 388 12.01 8.08 41.10
C SER A 388 12.63 8.87 42.24
N GLU A 389 13.91 9.19 42.14
CA GLU A 389 14.66 9.89 43.16
C GLU A 389 14.23 11.37 43.29
N SER A 390 13.74 11.95 42.20
CA SER A 390 13.35 13.37 42.14
C SER A 390 11.85 13.64 42.32
N ILE A 391 10.98 12.62 42.40
CA ILE A 391 9.51 12.80 42.54
C ILE A 391 9.09 13.51 43.84
N THR A 392 10.02 13.70 44.79
CA THR A 392 9.81 14.50 46.00
C THR A 392 9.72 16.01 45.73
N GLU A 393 10.14 16.47 44.54
CA GLU A 393 9.96 17.87 44.10
C GLU A 393 8.55 18.11 43.54
N GLU A 394 8.03 19.34 43.71
CA GLU A 394 6.75 19.73 43.10
C GLU A 394 6.81 19.69 41.56
N MET A 395 7.98 19.95 40.96
CA MET A 395 8.16 19.99 39.51
C MET A 395 9.57 19.57 39.07
N VAL A 396 9.65 18.47 38.33
CA VAL A 396 10.89 17.91 37.80
C VAL A 396 10.94 18.10 36.28
N ASN A 397 11.96 18.81 35.79
CA ASN A 397 12.24 18.96 34.36
C ASN A 397 13.46 18.11 34.00
N LEU A 398 13.27 17.07 33.17
CA LEU A 398 14.32 16.19 32.67
C LEU A 398 14.46 16.29 31.14
N PRO A 399 15.47 17.03 30.66
CA PRO A 399 15.79 17.07 29.23
C PRO A 399 16.60 15.84 28.80
N ILE A 400 16.21 15.23 27.68
CA ILE A 400 16.91 14.19 26.93
C ILE A 400 17.48 14.83 25.66
N TYR A 401 18.80 14.79 25.49
CA TYR A 401 19.46 15.44 24.35
C TYR A 401 20.46 14.54 23.63
N GLY A 402 20.74 14.86 22.36
CA GLY A 402 21.59 14.06 21.49
C GLY A 402 21.37 14.36 20.01
N ILE A 403 22.20 13.75 19.14
CA ILE A 403 22.16 13.99 17.68
C ILE A 403 20.80 13.60 17.06
N GLY A 404 20.51 14.12 15.87
CA GLY A 404 19.27 13.80 15.13
C GLY A 404 19.18 12.32 14.76
N GLY A 405 17.98 11.74 14.72
CA GLY A 405 17.76 10.34 14.33
C GLY A 405 18.21 9.27 15.35
N ILE A 406 18.80 9.67 16.49
CA ILE A 406 19.32 8.73 17.50
C ILE A 406 18.24 7.99 18.31
N GLY A 407 16.98 8.44 18.26
CA GLY A 407 15.86 7.83 19.01
C GLY A 407 15.48 8.52 20.32
N LYS A 408 15.68 9.85 20.45
CA LYS A 408 15.26 10.62 21.65
C LYS A 408 13.75 10.55 21.89
N THR A 409 12.98 10.86 20.85
CA THR A 409 11.50 10.77 20.84
C THR A 409 11.05 9.36 21.21
N THR A 410 11.69 8.34 20.63
CA THR A 410 11.45 6.92 20.94
C THR A 410 11.70 6.57 22.41
N LEU A 411 12.79 7.09 23.00
CA LEU A 411 13.06 6.90 24.43
C LEU A 411 12.04 7.64 25.31
N ALA A 412 11.62 8.85 24.92
CA ALA A 412 10.57 9.58 25.63
C ALA A 412 9.22 8.83 25.57
N GLN A 413 8.85 8.24 24.43
CA GLN A 413 7.66 7.38 24.30
C GLN A 413 7.71 6.17 25.24
N LEU A 414 8.88 5.53 25.37
CA LEU A 414 9.06 4.39 26.29
C LEU A 414 8.85 4.74 27.75
N VAL A 415 9.27 5.95 28.15
CA VAL A 415 9.10 6.47 29.52
C VAL A 415 7.66 6.94 29.72
N PHE A 416 7.09 7.62 28.73
CA PHE A 416 5.71 8.12 28.75
C PHE A 416 4.68 7.00 28.93
N ASN A 417 4.88 5.86 28.28
CA ASN A 417 3.98 4.70 28.36
C ASN A 417 4.32 3.74 29.51
N ASP A 418 5.30 4.06 30.35
CA ASP A 418 5.69 3.15 31.42
C ASP A 418 4.58 3.02 32.49
N PRO A 419 4.35 1.80 33.04
CA PRO A 419 3.38 1.60 34.12
C PRO A 419 3.63 2.46 35.35
N LYS A 420 4.87 2.89 35.61
CA LYS A 420 5.19 3.78 36.74
C LYS A 420 4.38 5.09 36.72
N PHE A 421 3.99 5.57 35.54
CA PHE A 421 3.22 6.80 35.39
C PHE A 421 1.73 6.52 35.15
N GLN A 422 1.20 5.35 35.51
CA GLN A 422 -0.20 4.98 35.27
C GLN A 422 -1.20 5.91 35.99
N ASP A 423 -0.83 6.40 37.16
CA ASP A 423 -1.65 7.33 37.96
C ASP A 423 -1.44 8.81 37.58
N TYR A 424 -0.54 9.10 36.64
CA TYR A 424 -0.30 10.45 36.15
C TYR A 424 -1.23 10.75 34.98
N THR A 425 -1.78 11.96 34.95
CA THR A 425 -2.41 12.47 33.73
C THR A 425 -1.31 12.82 32.73
N ARG A 426 -1.37 12.28 31.51
CA ARG A 426 -0.25 12.32 30.56
C ARG A 426 -0.57 13.21 29.36
N VAL A 427 0.39 14.03 28.95
CA VAL A 427 0.26 14.98 27.84
C VAL A 427 1.50 14.93 26.97
N TRP A 428 1.33 14.89 25.66
CA TRP A 428 2.43 14.85 24.69
C TRP A 428 2.33 16.02 23.71
N VAL A 429 3.30 16.92 23.71
CA VAL A 429 3.28 18.14 22.89
C VAL A 429 4.52 18.20 22.01
N TYR A 430 4.33 18.24 20.70
CA TYR A 430 5.40 18.60 19.77
C TYR A 430 5.64 20.12 19.82
N VAL A 431 6.91 20.53 19.91
CA VAL A 431 7.29 21.95 19.90
C VAL A 431 7.85 22.32 18.53
N SER A 432 7.06 23.11 17.79
CA SER A 432 7.49 23.65 16.50
C SER A 432 8.74 24.52 16.62
N GLN A 433 9.57 24.56 15.57
CA GLN A 433 10.63 25.55 15.40
C GLN A 433 10.10 26.98 15.50
N GLU A 434 8.84 27.19 15.07
CA GLU A 434 8.12 28.43 15.37
C GLU A 434 7.55 28.40 16.79
N PHE A 435 8.40 28.75 17.76
CA PHE A 435 7.99 28.78 19.16
C PHE A 435 6.78 29.68 19.41
N ASN A 436 5.72 29.11 19.98
CA ASN A 436 4.50 29.82 20.37
C ASN A 436 3.92 29.22 21.65
N LEU A 437 4.07 29.96 22.75
CA LEU A 437 3.64 29.52 24.06
C LEU A 437 2.13 29.28 24.19
N ASN A 438 1.30 30.10 23.51
CA ASN A 438 -0.15 29.94 23.55
C ASN A 438 -0.59 28.66 22.84
N LYS A 439 0.08 28.29 21.74
CA LYS A 439 -0.18 27.01 21.04
C LYS A 439 0.15 25.81 21.94
N ILE A 440 1.31 25.83 22.59
CA ILE A 440 1.72 24.79 23.53
C ILE A 440 0.67 24.64 24.64
N GLY A 441 0.25 25.74 25.26
CA GLY A 441 -0.75 25.69 26.32
C GLY A 441 -2.13 25.20 25.85
N ASN A 442 -2.62 25.63 24.68
CA ASN A 442 -3.90 25.13 24.13
C ASN A 442 -3.81 23.64 23.73
N SER A 443 -2.64 23.16 23.28
CA SER A 443 -2.38 21.73 23.05
C SER A 443 -2.56 20.91 24.32
N ILE A 444 -2.00 21.40 25.43
CA ILE A 444 -2.14 20.77 26.74
C ILE A 444 -3.61 20.77 27.20
N VAL A 445 -4.30 21.92 27.15
CA VAL A 445 -5.72 22.02 27.56
C VAL A 445 -6.59 21.05 26.77
N THR A 446 -6.37 20.96 25.46
CA THR A 446 -7.17 20.11 24.58
C THR A 446 -7.00 18.63 24.91
N GLN A 447 -5.76 18.17 25.14
CA GLN A 447 -5.49 16.79 25.55
C GLN A 447 -6.03 16.45 26.94
N LEU A 448 -6.10 17.44 27.85
CA LEU A 448 -6.61 17.22 29.21
C LEU A 448 -8.14 17.28 29.32
N THR A 449 -8.82 17.85 28.33
CA THR A 449 -10.28 18.07 28.36
C THR A 449 -11.04 17.30 27.28
N ASP A 450 -10.32 16.67 26.34
CA ASP A 450 -10.85 16.07 25.12
C ASP A 450 -11.73 17.03 24.29
N LYS A 451 -11.48 18.34 24.41
CA LYS A 451 -12.23 19.39 23.71
C LYS A 451 -11.28 20.37 23.04
N ILE A 452 -11.52 20.64 21.76
CA ILE A 452 -10.75 21.63 20.99
C ILE A 452 -10.84 22.97 21.73
N SER A 453 -9.69 23.46 22.18
CA SER A 453 -9.58 24.75 22.87
C SER A 453 -8.75 25.73 22.04
N ASN A 454 -9.29 26.94 21.88
CA ASN A 454 -8.58 28.06 21.25
C ASN A 454 -8.72 29.30 22.14
N ILE A 455 -8.09 29.23 23.31
CA ILE A 455 -8.14 30.29 24.32
C ILE A 455 -7.24 31.45 23.85
N PRO A 456 -7.81 32.63 23.54
CA PRO A 456 -7.10 33.67 22.80
C PRO A 456 -6.16 34.50 23.68
N THR A 457 -6.38 34.55 24.98
CA THR A 457 -5.58 35.37 25.90
C THR A 457 -4.75 34.51 26.84
N LYS A 458 -3.48 34.88 27.01
CA LYS A 458 -2.54 34.20 27.90
C LYS A 458 -3.04 34.11 29.34
N GLN A 459 -3.76 35.14 29.82
CA GLN A 459 -4.34 35.16 31.17
C GLN A 459 -5.45 34.11 31.35
N MET A 460 -6.35 34.00 30.38
CA MET A 460 -7.40 32.96 30.42
C MET A 460 -6.78 31.57 30.32
N LEU A 461 -5.77 31.40 29.46
CA LEU A 461 -5.06 30.14 29.29
C LEU A 461 -4.37 29.71 30.59
N HIS A 462 -3.66 30.62 31.26
CA HIS A 462 -3.03 30.36 32.55
C HIS A 462 -4.06 30.01 33.63
N LYS A 463 -5.20 30.70 33.69
CA LYS A 463 -6.27 30.39 34.64
C LYS A 463 -6.79 28.96 34.43
N HIS A 464 -7.04 28.59 33.17
CA HIS A 464 -7.57 27.28 32.83
C HIS A 464 -6.56 26.15 33.08
N LEU A 465 -5.30 26.35 32.69
CA LEU A 465 -4.23 25.39 32.98
C LEU A 465 -4.05 25.22 34.49
N LYS A 466 -4.09 26.32 35.27
CA LYS A 466 -4.03 26.23 36.73
C LYS A 466 -5.17 25.38 37.29
N GLU A 467 -6.41 25.61 36.86
CA GLU A 467 -7.59 24.81 37.27
C GLU A 467 -7.46 23.34 36.88
N LEU A 468 -6.90 23.05 35.69
CA LEU A 468 -6.71 21.67 35.21
C LEU A 468 -5.59 20.94 35.94
N PHE A 469 -4.54 21.66 36.34
CA PHE A 469 -3.36 21.12 37.01
C PHE A 469 -3.54 20.94 38.51
N ASP A 470 -4.38 21.77 39.15
CA ASP A 470 -4.50 21.81 40.61
C ASP A 470 -4.90 20.46 41.22
N GLY A 471 -4.08 19.99 42.16
CA GLY A 471 -4.28 18.73 42.88
C GLY A 471 -3.97 17.47 42.08
N LYS A 472 -3.36 17.56 40.89
CA LYS A 472 -3.09 16.41 40.02
C LYS A 472 -1.60 16.14 39.83
N SER A 473 -1.28 14.87 39.63
CA SER A 473 0.03 14.43 39.16
C SER A 473 0.04 14.40 37.63
N ILE A 474 0.92 15.17 37.00
CA ILE A 474 0.92 15.35 35.54
C ILE A 474 2.29 15.03 34.94
N LEU A 475 2.28 14.23 33.88
CA LEU A 475 3.45 13.94 33.05
C LEU A 475 3.30 14.65 31.70
N ILE A 476 4.22 15.56 31.39
CA ILE A 476 4.22 16.31 30.14
C ILE A 476 5.49 15.97 29.35
N VAL A 477 5.35 15.58 28.09
CA VAL A 477 6.47 15.48 27.15
C VAL A 477 6.44 16.67 26.20
N LEU A 478 7.53 17.42 26.13
CA LEU A 478 7.77 18.45 25.13
C LEU A 478 8.80 17.92 24.12
N ASP A 479 8.33 17.48 22.97
CA ASP A 479 9.15 16.82 21.96
C ASP A 479 9.74 17.84 20.97
N ASP A 480 11.05 17.73 20.73
CA ASP A 480 11.87 18.52 19.80
C ASP A 480 11.90 20.03 20.12
N LEU A 481 12.28 20.41 21.33
CA LEU A 481 12.36 21.81 21.76
C LEU A 481 13.57 22.55 21.14
N TRP A 482 13.30 23.67 20.46
CA TRP A 482 14.29 24.53 19.76
C TRP A 482 14.50 25.92 20.36
N GLU A 483 13.64 26.39 21.27
CA GLU A 483 13.67 27.79 21.75
C GLU A 483 14.89 28.07 22.65
N GLU A 484 15.75 28.98 22.22
CA GLU A 484 16.98 29.34 22.94
C GLU A 484 16.83 30.56 23.85
N ASN A 485 15.79 31.39 23.64
CA ASN A 485 15.55 32.61 24.38
C ASN A 485 15.20 32.29 25.85
N PRO A 486 16.06 32.68 26.81
CA PRO A 486 15.84 32.37 28.22
C PRO A 486 14.51 32.90 28.76
N LYS A 487 14.07 34.09 28.30
CA LYS A 487 12.82 34.70 28.76
C LYS A 487 11.59 33.90 28.33
N GLU A 488 11.62 33.32 27.13
CA GLU A 488 10.52 32.50 26.63
C GLU A 488 10.50 31.13 27.30
N LEU A 489 11.68 30.53 27.54
CA LEU A 489 11.82 29.31 28.33
C LEU A 489 11.31 29.49 29.76
N ASP A 490 11.64 30.61 30.42
CA ASP A 490 11.16 30.92 31.76
C ASP A 490 9.64 31.09 31.79
N LYS A 491 9.06 31.79 30.80
CA LYS A 491 7.59 31.91 30.66
C LYS A 491 6.95 30.53 30.49
N MET A 492 7.59 29.62 29.76
CA MET A 492 7.11 28.26 29.58
C MET A 492 7.17 27.44 30.87
N LYS A 493 8.30 27.50 31.60
CA LYS A 493 8.42 26.86 32.92
C LYS A 493 7.35 27.37 33.89
N VAL A 494 7.10 28.68 33.93
CA VAL A 494 6.04 29.27 34.75
C VAL A 494 4.66 28.74 34.36
N MET A 495 4.36 28.66 33.06
CA MET A 495 3.08 28.14 32.56
C MET A 495 2.88 26.66 32.94
N LEU A 496 3.93 25.84 32.79
CA LEU A 496 3.89 24.43 33.10
C LEU A 496 3.85 24.17 34.61
N GLY A 497 4.42 25.07 35.42
CA GLY A 497 4.45 24.99 36.87
C GLY A 497 3.16 25.41 37.59
N LEU A 498 2.12 25.84 36.87
CA LEU A 498 0.85 26.32 37.48
C LEU A 498 0.13 25.22 38.29
N GLY A 499 -0.61 25.61 39.32
CA GLY A 499 -1.40 24.69 40.16
C GLY A 499 -0.56 23.84 41.11
N LEU A 500 -1.17 23.35 42.18
CA LEU A 500 -0.54 22.44 43.15
C LEU A 500 -0.52 21.00 42.60
N GLY A 501 0.44 20.18 43.02
CA GLY A 501 0.57 18.79 42.60
C GLY A 501 1.88 18.50 41.87
N SER A 502 2.23 17.22 41.79
CA SER A 502 3.52 16.75 41.26
C SER A 502 3.58 16.81 39.74
N LYS A 503 4.61 17.45 39.20
CA LYS A 503 4.81 17.59 37.75
C LYS A 503 6.09 16.94 37.30
N VAL A 504 6.00 16.09 36.27
CA VAL A 504 7.16 15.52 35.59
C VAL A 504 7.14 16.00 34.15
N ILE A 505 8.21 16.67 33.73
CA ILE A 505 8.32 17.24 32.39
C ILE A 505 9.55 16.65 31.71
N ILE A 506 9.32 15.90 30.66
CA ILE A 506 10.38 15.34 29.82
C ILE A 506 10.50 16.23 28.58
N VAL A 507 11.71 16.67 28.26
CA VAL A 507 11.97 17.47 27.06
C VAL A 507 12.90 16.69 26.15
N THR A 508 12.62 16.61 24.85
CA THR A 508 13.64 16.13 23.89
C THR A 508 14.21 17.31 23.11
N THR A 509 15.53 17.35 22.92
CA THR A 509 16.19 18.42 22.14
C THR A 509 17.48 17.93 21.50
N ARG A 510 17.99 18.67 20.51
CA ARG A 510 19.32 18.42 19.93
C ARG A 510 20.41 19.26 20.62
N ASP A 511 20.03 20.34 21.29
CA ASP A 511 20.98 21.26 21.91
C ASP A 511 21.23 20.92 23.39
N GLY A 512 22.46 20.55 23.70
CA GLY A 512 22.90 20.33 25.09
C GLY A 512 22.96 21.61 25.93
N GLY A 513 23.12 22.78 25.30
CA GLY A 513 23.04 24.09 25.94
C GLY A 513 21.63 24.37 26.45
N LEU A 514 20.63 24.24 25.57
CA LEU A 514 19.21 24.30 25.91
C LEU A 514 18.82 23.28 26.96
N ALA A 515 19.27 22.02 26.83
CA ALA A 515 19.04 20.98 27.83
C ALA A 515 19.50 21.40 29.22
N ARG A 516 20.70 21.97 29.36
CA ARG A 516 21.19 22.47 30.65
C ARG A 516 20.37 23.64 31.20
N LYS A 517 19.93 24.56 30.33
CA LYS A 517 19.09 25.71 30.73
C LYS A 517 17.70 25.28 31.18
N PHE A 518 17.13 24.23 30.59
CA PHE A 518 15.76 23.78 30.91
C PHE A 518 15.67 22.85 32.12
N CYS A 519 16.74 22.10 32.42
CA CYS A 519 16.78 21.09 33.47
C CYS A 519 16.51 21.66 34.88
N SER A 520 15.87 20.86 35.75
CA SER A 520 15.71 21.19 37.18
C SER A 520 17.04 21.09 37.92
N PRO A 521 17.28 21.88 38.99
CA PRO A 521 18.54 21.87 39.74
C PRO A 521 18.91 20.51 40.35
N ALA A 522 17.92 19.70 40.74
CA ALA A 522 18.15 18.39 41.35
C ALA A 522 18.42 17.27 40.33
N VAL A 523 18.41 17.57 39.03
CA VAL A 523 18.53 16.58 37.96
C VAL A 523 19.57 17.03 36.95
N ALA A 524 20.32 16.09 36.39
CA ALA A 524 21.22 16.35 35.27
C ALA A 524 20.52 16.03 33.94
N PRO A 525 20.71 16.85 32.88
CA PRO A 525 20.16 16.53 31.56
C PRO A 525 20.75 15.22 31.05
N TYR A 526 19.89 14.36 30.49
CA TYR A 526 20.28 13.03 30.03
C TYR A 526 20.79 13.09 28.58
N LYS A 527 22.10 12.88 28.40
CA LYS A 527 22.66 12.69 27.07
C LYS A 527 22.36 11.27 26.59
N LEU A 528 21.63 11.15 25.49
CA LEU A 528 21.37 9.87 24.87
C LEU A 528 22.60 9.45 24.06
N GLU A 529 23.19 8.31 24.43
CA GLU A 529 24.34 7.73 23.74
C GLU A 529 23.92 6.98 22.46
N THR A 530 24.88 6.82 21.56
CA THR A 530 24.71 6.08 20.30
C THR A 530 24.49 4.60 20.57
N LEU A 531 23.77 3.93 19.67
CA LEU A 531 23.57 2.49 19.74
C LEU A 531 24.90 1.76 19.50
N THR A 532 25.05 0.61 20.14
CA THR A 532 26.18 -0.29 19.87
C THR A 532 26.05 -0.90 18.48
N VAL A 533 27.18 -1.35 17.91
CA VAL A 533 27.20 -2.06 16.62
C VAL A 533 26.26 -3.28 16.64
N ASN A 534 26.19 -4.00 17.75
CA ASN A 534 25.28 -5.15 17.89
C ASN A 534 23.80 -4.75 17.87
N GLU A 535 23.44 -3.61 18.46
CA GLU A 535 22.07 -3.10 18.42
C GLU A 535 21.70 -2.62 17.01
N CYS A 536 22.59 -1.88 16.33
CA CYS A 536 22.42 -1.54 14.92
C CYS A 536 22.30 -2.78 14.04
N TRP A 537 23.14 -3.78 14.26
CA TRP A 537 23.07 -5.04 13.53
C TRP A 537 21.75 -5.76 13.76
N THR A 538 21.26 -5.78 15.00
CA THR A 538 19.95 -6.37 15.32
C THR A 538 18.81 -5.64 14.59
N ILE A 539 18.85 -4.32 14.52
CA ILE A 539 17.88 -3.52 13.75
C ILE A 539 17.96 -3.87 12.25
N ILE A 540 19.16 -3.94 11.69
CA ILE A 540 19.38 -4.30 10.28
C ILE A 540 18.83 -5.69 9.99
N LYS A 541 19.15 -6.69 10.82
CA LYS A 541 18.65 -8.06 10.67
C LYS A 541 17.12 -8.11 10.64
N GLN A 542 16.47 -7.38 11.54
CA GLN A 542 15.02 -7.33 11.62
C GLN A 542 14.39 -6.67 10.38
N LYS A 543 15.02 -5.64 9.82
CA LYS A 543 14.48 -4.91 8.66
C LYS A 543 14.79 -5.58 7.31
N ALA A 544 15.87 -6.35 7.25
CA ALA A 544 16.31 -7.07 6.07
C ALA A 544 15.72 -8.50 5.95
N ASP A 545 14.84 -8.90 6.88
CA ASP A 545 14.34 -10.27 7.03
C ASP A 545 15.48 -11.32 7.02
N PHE A 546 16.54 -11.02 7.76
CA PHE A 546 17.83 -11.72 7.64
C PHE A 546 17.80 -13.19 8.08
N GLU A 547 17.00 -13.52 9.10
CA GLU A 547 16.95 -14.88 9.67
C GLU A 547 16.34 -15.92 8.71
N ASP A 548 15.58 -15.47 7.72
CA ASP A 548 14.95 -16.34 6.70
C ASP A 548 15.88 -16.55 5.48
N ARG A 549 17.11 -16.01 5.50
CA ARG A 549 18.03 -16.06 4.36
C ARG A 549 18.88 -17.33 4.34
N ILE A 550 19.04 -17.89 3.15
CA ILE A 550 19.88 -19.08 2.90
C ILE A 550 21.39 -18.74 3.03
N ASP A 551 21.78 -17.50 2.71
CA ASP A 551 23.16 -17.01 2.68
C ASP A 551 23.57 -16.25 3.97
N GLN A 552 22.82 -16.41 5.07
CA GLN A 552 23.02 -15.66 6.31
C GLN A 552 24.43 -15.79 6.92
N GLU A 553 25.05 -16.97 6.86
CA GLU A 553 26.39 -17.19 7.44
C GLU A 553 27.47 -16.38 6.72
N GLN A 554 27.35 -16.24 5.39
CA GLN A 554 28.27 -15.44 4.58
C GLN A 554 28.05 -13.93 4.82
N LEU A 555 26.79 -13.52 4.95
CA LEU A 555 26.42 -12.11 5.05
C LEU A 555 26.60 -11.53 6.45
N GLU A 556 26.73 -12.34 7.50
CA GLU A 556 26.81 -11.81 8.86
C GLU A 556 28.02 -10.88 9.07
N HIS A 557 29.16 -11.21 8.48
CA HIS A 557 30.33 -10.32 8.55
C HIS A 557 30.08 -8.98 7.84
N ILE A 558 29.57 -9.04 6.61
CA ILE A 558 29.28 -7.86 5.79
C ILE A 558 28.24 -6.96 6.50
N GLY A 559 27.19 -7.58 7.04
CA GLY A 559 26.15 -6.88 7.78
C GLY A 559 26.65 -6.17 9.03
N ARG A 560 27.62 -6.76 9.75
CA ARG A 560 28.28 -6.12 10.91
C ARG A 560 29.17 -4.95 10.50
N GLU A 561 29.84 -5.04 9.35
CA GLU A 561 30.61 -3.91 8.80
C GLU A 561 29.69 -2.75 8.42
N ILE A 562 28.55 -3.03 7.78
CA ILE A 562 27.52 -2.01 7.49
C ILE A 562 26.94 -1.43 8.79
N ALA A 563 26.66 -2.25 9.80
CA ALA A 563 26.17 -1.80 11.11
C ALA A 563 27.18 -0.87 11.81
N THR A 564 28.48 -1.11 11.62
CA THR A 564 29.55 -0.25 12.14
C THR A 564 29.50 1.13 11.47
N LYS A 565 29.28 1.17 10.15
CA LYS A 565 29.17 2.42 9.37
C LYS A 565 27.91 3.24 9.68
N CYS A 566 26.91 2.67 10.34
CA CYS A 566 25.72 3.39 10.79
C CYS A 566 25.99 4.38 11.94
N GLY A 567 27.18 4.37 12.55
CA GLY A 567 27.54 5.33 13.61
C GLY A 567 26.72 5.23 14.89
N GLY A 568 26.02 4.10 15.09
CA GLY A 568 25.09 3.93 16.20
C GLY A 568 23.78 4.72 16.07
N VAL A 569 23.42 5.19 14.87
CA VAL A 569 22.18 5.94 14.63
C VAL A 569 21.07 5.01 14.16
N ALA A 570 19.99 4.97 14.95
CA ALA A 570 18.85 4.07 14.70
C ALA A 570 18.21 4.30 13.33
N LEU A 571 18.01 5.56 12.93
CA LEU A 571 17.42 5.90 11.63
C LEU A 571 18.27 5.37 10.45
N ALA A 572 19.60 5.45 10.56
CA ALA A 572 20.52 4.92 9.55
C ALA A 572 20.41 3.39 9.44
N ALA A 573 20.42 2.70 10.58
CA ALA A 573 20.27 1.24 10.63
C ALA A 573 18.90 0.77 10.10
N GLN A 574 17.82 1.49 10.39
CA GLN A 574 16.48 1.19 9.86
C GLN A 574 16.41 1.36 8.34
N SER A 575 16.93 2.48 7.83
CA SER A 575 16.94 2.79 6.40
C SER A 575 17.73 1.76 5.60
N LEU A 576 18.99 1.50 6.01
CA LEU A 576 19.85 0.54 5.34
C LEU A 576 19.33 -0.88 5.49
N GLY A 577 18.82 -1.26 6.66
CA GLY A 577 18.25 -2.59 6.86
C GLY A 577 17.07 -2.88 5.94
N TYR A 578 16.17 -1.92 5.75
CA TYR A 578 15.07 -2.09 4.79
C TYR A 578 15.56 -2.11 3.34
N MET A 579 16.51 -1.24 2.98
CA MET A 579 17.12 -1.21 1.65
C MET A 579 17.78 -2.56 1.29
N LEU A 580 18.44 -3.20 2.25
CA LEU A 580 19.13 -4.47 2.07
C LEU A 580 18.17 -5.68 1.93
N ASN A 581 16.88 -5.50 2.23
CA ASN A 581 15.88 -6.55 2.10
C ASN A 581 15.75 -6.98 0.61
N GLY A 582 15.84 -8.29 0.35
CA GLY A 582 15.75 -8.85 -1.00
C GLY A 582 17.01 -8.70 -1.86
N MET A 583 18.05 -7.99 -1.41
CA MET A 583 19.33 -7.89 -2.12
C MET A 583 20.12 -9.21 -2.08
N ARG A 584 20.88 -9.49 -3.14
CA ARG A 584 21.82 -10.61 -3.23
C ARG A 584 23.10 -10.33 -2.45
N SER A 585 23.92 -11.36 -2.25
CA SER A 585 25.16 -11.25 -1.47
C SER A 585 26.18 -10.28 -2.07
N ASP A 586 26.31 -10.25 -3.40
CA ASP A 586 27.18 -9.32 -4.12
C ASP A 586 26.69 -7.86 -4.03
N GLU A 587 25.37 -7.65 -3.95
CA GLU A 587 24.79 -6.32 -3.74
C GLU A 587 25.07 -5.81 -2.33
N TRP A 588 25.04 -6.68 -1.30
CA TRP A 588 25.46 -6.32 0.07
C TRP A 588 26.93 -5.89 0.12
N GLU A 589 27.81 -6.59 -0.60
CA GLU A 589 29.22 -6.19 -0.74
C GLU A 589 29.35 -4.82 -1.41
N SER A 590 28.57 -4.56 -2.47
CA SER A 590 28.57 -3.25 -3.14
C SER A 590 28.12 -2.11 -2.23
N VAL A 591 27.14 -2.36 -1.36
CA VAL A 591 26.68 -1.41 -0.34
C VAL A 591 27.78 -1.17 0.67
N ARG A 592 28.42 -2.23 1.17
CA ARG A 592 29.55 -2.10 2.11
C ARG A 592 30.70 -1.30 1.48
N ASP A 593 31.07 -1.59 0.24
CA ASP A 593 32.28 -1.05 -0.39
C ASP A 593 32.04 0.25 -1.17
N SER A 594 30.83 0.81 -1.08
CA SER A 594 30.44 2.05 -1.76
C SER A 594 31.37 3.23 -1.44
N HIS A 595 31.74 4.00 -2.46
CA HIS A 595 32.53 5.22 -2.30
C HIS A 595 31.80 6.31 -1.51
N ILE A 596 30.46 6.24 -1.41
CA ILE A 596 29.64 7.23 -0.69
C ILE A 596 30.05 7.28 0.78
N TRP A 597 30.51 6.16 1.36
CA TRP A 597 31.04 6.10 2.72
C TRP A 597 32.24 7.04 2.96
N ASN A 598 33.04 7.27 1.93
CA ASN A 598 34.25 8.10 2.00
C ASN A 598 33.96 9.60 1.89
N LEU A 599 32.70 9.99 1.66
CA LEU A 599 32.26 11.39 1.67
C LEU A 599 32.11 11.94 3.10
N SER A 600 32.21 11.08 4.13
CA SER A 600 32.14 11.49 5.54
C SER A 600 33.48 12.08 6.01
N THR A 601 33.49 13.35 6.40
CA THR A 601 34.69 14.02 6.96
C THR A 601 34.50 14.51 8.40
N SER A 602 33.31 14.36 9.00
CA SER A 602 33.08 14.76 10.41
C SER A 602 31.95 13.97 11.11
N VAL A 603 32.02 13.95 12.44
CA VAL A 603 31.06 13.26 13.33
C VAL A 603 29.67 13.91 13.18
N GLY A 604 28.67 13.12 12.76
CA GLY A 604 27.31 13.58 12.44
C GLY A 604 26.95 13.50 10.95
N HIS A 605 27.93 13.46 10.05
CA HIS A 605 27.71 13.20 8.61
C HIS A 605 27.42 11.73 8.29
N GLU A 606 27.75 10.80 9.19
CA GLU A 606 27.52 9.36 9.03
C GLU A 606 26.04 9.03 8.78
N VAL A 607 25.13 9.78 9.42
CA VAL A 607 23.69 9.63 9.21
C VAL A 607 23.30 10.05 7.80
N LEU A 608 23.77 11.22 7.35
CA LEU A 608 23.44 11.74 6.04
C LEU A 608 23.98 10.82 4.94
N VAL A 609 25.21 10.32 5.09
CA VAL A 609 25.84 9.36 4.17
C VAL A 609 25.05 8.05 4.10
N SER A 610 24.56 7.53 5.23
CA SER A 610 23.72 6.33 5.27
C SER A 610 22.37 6.53 4.57
N LEU A 611 21.75 7.71 4.76
CA LEU A 611 20.49 8.08 4.10
C LEU A 611 20.71 8.32 2.59
N GLN A 612 21.83 8.94 2.21
CA GLN A 612 22.23 9.17 0.82
C GLN A 612 22.49 7.85 0.08
N LEU A 613 23.12 6.89 0.75
CA LEU A 613 23.30 5.55 0.20
C LEU A 613 21.97 4.81 0.01
N SER A 614 21.03 5.00 0.95
CA SER A 614 19.67 4.46 0.80
C SER A 614 18.95 5.11 -0.39
N TYR A 615 19.13 6.41 -0.59
CA TYR A 615 18.62 7.14 -1.76
C TYR A 615 19.25 6.66 -3.07
N SER A 616 20.57 6.46 -3.13
CA SER A 616 21.27 6.10 -4.38
C SER A 616 20.80 4.77 -4.95
N HIS A 617 20.37 3.84 -4.10
CA HIS A 617 19.84 2.52 -4.47
C HIS A 617 18.34 2.50 -4.76
N MET A 618 17.62 3.63 -4.61
CA MET A 618 16.22 3.71 -5.01
C MET A 618 16.06 3.65 -6.53
N SER A 619 14.92 3.12 -6.99
CA SER A 619 14.54 3.24 -8.39
C SER A 619 14.45 4.71 -8.82
N ALA A 620 14.66 5.00 -10.11
CA ALA A 620 14.62 6.35 -10.65
C ALA A 620 13.31 7.10 -10.32
N TRP A 621 12.17 6.40 -10.37
CA TRP A 621 10.85 6.95 -10.06
C TRP A 621 10.66 7.24 -8.57
N LEU A 622 11.18 6.36 -7.71
CA LEU A 622 11.15 6.57 -6.27
C LEU A 622 12.05 7.74 -5.86
N LYS A 623 13.21 7.92 -6.51
CA LYS A 623 14.07 9.11 -6.33
C LYS A 623 13.30 10.39 -6.60
N LEU A 624 12.56 10.48 -7.72
CA LEU A 624 11.70 11.64 -8.04
C LEU A 624 10.63 11.89 -6.97
N CYS A 625 9.92 10.84 -6.55
CA CYS A 625 8.89 10.93 -5.51
C CYS A 625 9.47 11.42 -4.18
N PHE A 626 10.63 10.88 -3.77
CA PHE A 626 11.34 11.25 -2.57
C PHE A 626 11.81 12.72 -2.60
N SER A 627 12.51 13.14 -3.66
CA SER A 627 13.03 14.49 -3.77
C SER A 627 11.89 15.52 -3.78
N TYR A 628 10.76 15.20 -4.43
CA TYR A 628 9.58 16.06 -4.44
C TYR A 628 9.02 16.35 -3.04
N CYS A 629 9.17 15.45 -2.07
CA CYS A 629 8.75 15.70 -0.69
C CYS A 629 9.43 16.93 -0.06
N ALA A 630 10.55 17.42 -0.61
CA ALA A 630 11.16 18.68 -0.19
C ALA A 630 10.24 19.90 -0.42
N ILE A 631 9.21 19.79 -1.28
CA ILE A 631 8.21 20.85 -1.50
C ILE A 631 7.30 21.07 -0.29
N PHE A 632 7.24 20.15 0.68
CA PHE A 632 6.55 20.37 1.94
C PHE A 632 7.50 21.05 2.95
N ARG A 633 6.96 21.73 3.96
CA ARG A 633 7.80 22.33 5.01
C ARG A 633 8.39 21.24 5.89
N LYS A 634 9.56 21.52 6.44
CA LYS A 634 10.18 20.63 7.44
C LYS A 634 9.21 20.44 8.60
N GLY A 635 8.89 19.19 8.89
CA GLY A 635 7.91 18.83 9.91
C GLY A 635 6.44 18.98 9.52
N GLN A 636 6.07 19.46 8.32
CA GLN A 636 4.67 19.55 7.92
C GLN A 636 4.01 18.16 7.89
N THR A 637 2.73 18.09 8.29
CA THR A 637 1.88 16.93 8.05
C THR A 637 1.46 16.87 6.59
N ILE A 638 1.66 15.72 5.97
CA ILE A 638 1.41 15.48 4.55
C ILE A 638 0.27 14.49 4.43
N ALA A 639 -0.84 14.90 3.80
CA ALA A 639 -1.93 13.99 3.53
C ALA A 639 -1.50 12.93 2.50
N LYS A 640 -1.69 11.65 2.82
CA LYS A 640 -1.23 10.52 2.00
C LYS A 640 -1.71 10.62 0.56
N TYR A 641 -3.02 10.81 0.38
CA TYR A 641 -3.60 10.79 -0.96
C TYR A 641 -3.25 12.04 -1.75
N ASP A 642 -3.12 13.21 -1.12
CA ASP A 642 -2.68 14.42 -1.82
C ASP A 642 -1.26 14.27 -2.35
N LEU A 643 -0.35 13.70 -1.54
CA LEU A 643 1.01 13.40 -1.97
C LEU A 643 1.03 12.46 -3.19
N ILE A 644 0.26 11.36 -3.13
CA ILE A 644 0.19 10.39 -4.23
C ILE A 644 -0.40 11.03 -5.49
N HIS A 645 -1.49 11.80 -5.38
CA HIS A 645 -2.08 12.47 -6.55
C HIS A 645 -1.12 13.52 -7.14
N GLN A 646 -0.35 14.22 -6.32
CA GLN A 646 0.69 15.13 -6.81
C GLN A 646 1.80 14.38 -7.57
N TRP A 647 2.27 13.22 -7.08
CA TRP A 647 3.24 12.38 -7.81
C TRP A 647 2.69 11.89 -9.15
N ILE A 648 1.43 11.43 -9.18
CA ILE A 648 0.76 11.01 -10.41
C ILE A 648 0.61 12.18 -11.38
N ALA A 649 0.19 13.35 -10.90
CA ALA A 649 0.04 14.56 -11.69
C ALA A 649 1.35 15.02 -12.34
N LEU A 650 2.47 14.90 -11.61
CA LEU A 650 3.80 15.22 -12.12
C LEU A 650 4.34 14.15 -13.08
N GLY A 651 3.77 12.94 -13.04
CA GLY A 651 4.21 11.80 -13.85
C GLY A 651 5.40 11.06 -13.24
N PHE A 652 5.59 11.11 -11.92
CA PHE A 652 6.67 10.40 -11.21
C PHE A 652 6.35 8.93 -10.99
N VAL A 653 5.80 8.29 -12.01
CA VAL A 653 5.30 6.92 -11.93
C VAL A 653 5.77 6.14 -13.12
N GLU A 654 6.34 4.97 -12.85
CA GLU A 654 6.74 4.04 -13.88
C GLU A 654 5.55 3.61 -14.73
N GLN A 655 5.75 3.54 -16.05
CA GLN A 655 4.73 2.96 -16.94
C GLN A 655 4.66 1.45 -16.69
N SER A 656 3.61 1.02 -15.98
CA SER A 656 3.34 -0.40 -15.76
C SER A 656 2.09 -0.85 -16.51
N ARG A 657 2.14 -2.06 -17.07
CA ARG A 657 0.96 -2.74 -17.62
C ARG A 657 0.18 -3.53 -16.55
N ILE A 658 0.74 -3.64 -15.34
CA ILE A 658 0.31 -4.54 -14.26
C ILE A 658 -0.32 -3.75 -13.11
N PHE A 659 0.31 -2.65 -12.70
CA PHE A 659 -0.14 -1.80 -11.60
C PHE A 659 -0.62 -0.46 -12.15
N ASP A 660 -1.75 0.03 -11.65
CA ASP A 660 -2.14 1.42 -11.91
C ASP A 660 -1.22 2.40 -11.15
N SER A 661 -1.25 3.67 -11.54
CA SER A 661 -0.34 4.66 -10.97
C SER A 661 -0.53 4.85 -9.45
N MET A 662 -1.76 4.67 -8.95
CA MET A 662 -2.06 4.74 -7.52
C MET A 662 -1.39 3.60 -6.77
N GLN A 663 -1.46 2.37 -7.28
CA GLN A 663 -0.83 1.20 -6.67
C GLN A 663 0.69 1.29 -6.66
N LEU A 664 1.29 1.80 -7.73
CA LEU A 664 2.74 2.04 -7.78
C LEU A 664 3.16 3.09 -6.75
N CYS A 665 2.44 4.21 -6.66
CA CYS A 665 2.71 5.22 -5.65
C CYS A 665 2.46 4.72 -4.22
N GLU A 666 1.46 3.88 -3.99
CA GLU A 666 1.24 3.20 -2.69
C GLU A 666 2.44 2.28 -2.33
N ASN A 667 3.03 1.61 -3.30
CA ASN A 667 4.28 0.85 -3.11
C ASN A 667 5.46 1.79 -2.81
N TYR A 668 5.58 2.92 -3.51
CA TYR A 668 6.60 3.93 -3.21
C TYR A 668 6.45 4.49 -1.78
N VAL A 669 5.22 4.78 -1.34
CA VAL A 669 4.94 5.15 0.06
C VAL A 669 5.37 4.04 1.01
N THR A 670 5.05 2.78 0.71
CA THR A 670 5.43 1.62 1.54
C THR A 670 6.95 1.50 1.67
N GLN A 671 7.69 1.73 0.58
CA GLN A 671 9.16 1.72 0.59
C GLN A 671 9.73 2.89 1.41
N LEU A 672 9.19 4.11 1.26
CA LEU A 672 9.61 5.25 2.08
C LEU A 672 9.28 5.08 3.57
N LEU A 673 8.15 4.46 3.90
CA LEU A 673 7.81 4.08 5.28
C LEU A 673 8.76 2.99 5.81
N GLY A 674 9.10 2.00 4.97
CA GLY A 674 10.04 0.93 5.29
C GLY A 674 11.43 1.45 5.65
N MET A 675 11.95 2.40 4.86
CA MET A 675 13.20 3.10 5.12
C MET A 675 13.11 4.13 6.26
N SER A 676 11.93 4.31 6.86
CA SER A 676 11.66 5.33 7.89
C SER A 676 11.87 6.78 7.40
N PHE A 677 11.77 6.99 6.08
CA PHE A 677 11.83 8.30 5.43
C PHE A 677 10.50 9.05 5.58
N LEU A 678 9.39 8.31 5.59
CA LEU A 678 8.08 8.77 6.03
C LEU A 678 7.70 8.06 7.34
N GLN A 679 6.87 8.71 8.15
CA GLN A 679 6.31 8.18 9.39
C GLN A 679 4.84 8.57 9.50
N TYR A 680 3.99 7.72 10.07
CA TYR A 680 2.60 8.08 10.35
C TYR A 680 2.52 9.25 11.33
N SER A 681 1.57 10.16 11.10
CA SER A 681 1.32 11.31 11.95
C SER A 681 -0.12 11.35 12.43
N LYS A 682 -0.35 12.00 13.57
CA LYS A 682 -1.69 12.24 14.11
C LYS A 682 -2.44 13.25 13.24
N ILE A 683 -3.78 13.20 13.33
CA ILE A 683 -4.68 14.07 12.58
C ILE A 683 -4.41 15.54 12.97
N PRO A 684 -4.14 16.46 12.01
CA PRO A 684 -3.87 17.86 12.32
C PRO A 684 -5.05 18.60 12.96
N TRP A 685 -4.76 19.70 13.64
CA TRP A 685 -5.77 20.56 14.26
C TRP A 685 -6.69 21.20 13.21
N GLY A 686 -8.01 21.02 13.36
CA GLY A 686 -9.03 21.60 12.48
C GLY A 686 -9.81 20.60 11.63
N TYR A 687 -9.36 19.34 11.56
CA TYR A 687 -10.10 18.24 10.94
C TYR A 687 -11.12 17.65 11.92
N THR A 688 -12.30 17.27 11.42
CA THR A 688 -13.44 16.82 12.23
C THR A 688 -13.36 15.33 12.54
N GLN A 689 -14.20 14.85 13.45
CA GLN A 689 -14.29 13.42 13.82
C GLN A 689 -14.69 12.50 12.64
N GLU A 690 -15.21 13.08 11.54
CA GLU A 690 -15.53 12.40 10.28
C GLU A 690 -14.28 12.14 9.40
N ASP A 691 -13.16 12.84 9.63
CA ASP A 691 -11.91 12.74 8.86
C ASP A 691 -10.95 11.64 9.35
N LYS A 692 -11.40 10.77 10.27
CA LYS A 692 -10.60 9.68 10.87
C LYS A 692 -10.05 8.65 9.86
N TYR A 693 -10.50 8.70 8.62
CA TYR A 693 -10.10 7.77 7.55
C TYR A 693 -8.91 8.30 6.71
N ILE A 694 -8.50 9.56 6.89
CA ILE A 694 -7.37 10.14 6.17
C ILE A 694 -6.06 9.82 6.88
N THR A 695 -5.14 9.20 6.15
CA THR A 695 -3.79 8.90 6.64
C THR A 695 -2.88 10.11 6.44
N PHE A 696 -2.19 10.55 7.50
CA PHE A 696 -1.21 11.61 7.44
C PHE A 696 0.19 11.07 7.68
N PHE A 697 1.16 11.67 6.99
CA PHE A 697 2.58 11.39 7.16
C PHE A 697 3.35 12.61 7.65
N THR A 698 4.50 12.36 8.25
CA THR A 698 5.55 13.36 8.43
C THR A 698 6.87 12.79 7.90
N MET A 699 7.75 13.68 7.46
CA MET A 699 9.12 13.32 7.06
C MET A 699 10.08 13.70 8.18
N HIS A 700 11.00 12.80 8.53
CA HIS A 700 12.02 13.11 9.54
C HIS A 700 12.92 14.25 9.05
N ASP A 701 13.30 15.15 9.96
CA ASP A 701 14.04 16.38 9.64
C ASP A 701 15.31 16.16 8.80
N LEU A 702 16.13 15.19 9.19
CA LEU A 702 17.36 14.85 8.47
C LEU A 702 17.08 14.28 7.06
N VAL A 703 15.96 13.59 6.90
CA VAL A 703 15.53 13.04 5.61
C VAL A 703 15.01 14.16 4.72
N HIS A 704 14.29 15.12 5.30
CA HIS A 704 13.84 16.33 4.60
C HIS A 704 15.02 17.19 4.15
N ASP A 705 16.05 17.36 5.01
CA ASP A 705 17.28 18.08 4.67
C ASP A 705 17.98 17.44 3.45
N LEU A 706 18.08 16.10 3.42
CA LEU A 706 18.60 15.36 2.26
C LEU A 706 17.75 15.58 1.00
N ALA A 707 16.42 15.44 1.09
CA ALA A 707 15.52 15.67 -0.05
C ALA A 707 15.64 17.10 -0.58
N ARG A 708 15.80 18.09 0.33
CA ARG A 708 15.97 19.51 0.01
C ARG A 708 17.29 19.78 -0.71
N GLU A 709 18.38 19.15 -0.26
CA GLU A 709 19.69 19.24 -0.91
C GLU A 709 19.63 18.68 -2.33
N ILE A 710 18.98 17.53 -2.53
CA ILE A 710 18.79 16.91 -3.84
C ILE A 710 17.94 17.78 -4.78
N LEU A 711 16.87 18.40 -4.28
CA LEU A 711 15.96 19.23 -5.08
C LEU A 711 16.44 20.68 -5.27
N ALA A 712 17.50 21.11 -4.57
CA ALA A 712 17.88 22.53 -4.44
C ALA A 712 18.05 23.25 -5.79
N HIS A 713 18.61 22.57 -6.79
CA HIS A 713 18.86 23.17 -8.11
C HIS A 713 17.61 23.37 -8.98
N GLN A 714 16.47 22.76 -8.61
CA GLN A 714 15.21 22.84 -9.35
C GLN A 714 14.10 23.61 -8.62
N LEU A 715 14.33 24.00 -7.35
CA LEU A 715 13.35 24.63 -6.47
C LEU A 715 13.66 26.12 -6.26
N ASN A 716 12.75 27.02 -6.65
CA ASN A 716 12.91 28.48 -6.51
C ASN A 716 14.23 29.05 -7.07
N THR A 717 14.81 28.45 -8.10
CA THR A 717 16.05 28.93 -8.71
C THR A 717 15.79 30.00 -9.77
N GLU A 718 16.74 30.93 -9.94
CA GLU A 718 16.67 32.00 -10.94
C GLU A 718 16.98 31.50 -12.37
N GLY A 719 17.45 30.26 -12.51
CA GLY A 719 17.83 29.65 -13.78
C GLY A 719 16.69 28.96 -14.53
N ASN A 720 16.95 28.59 -15.79
CA ASN A 720 15.99 27.88 -16.66
C ASN A 720 15.59 26.48 -16.15
N ASN A 721 16.34 25.95 -15.17
CA ASN A 721 16.12 24.64 -14.54
C ASN A 721 15.10 24.67 -13.38
N CYS A 722 14.53 25.83 -13.06
CA CYS A 722 13.50 25.96 -12.04
C CYS A 722 12.20 25.27 -12.52
N ARG A 723 11.84 24.17 -11.85
CA ARG A 723 10.66 23.34 -12.16
C ARG A 723 9.61 23.37 -11.05
N TYR A 724 10.02 23.75 -9.84
CA TYR A 724 9.14 23.81 -8.67
C TYR A 724 9.24 25.20 -8.05
N ALA A 725 8.08 25.78 -7.72
CA ALA A 725 8.00 27.10 -7.11
C ALA A 725 7.23 27.05 -5.78
N LEU A 726 7.80 27.73 -4.79
CA LEU A 726 7.29 27.89 -3.44
C LEU A 726 7.21 29.38 -3.15
N LEU A 727 6.01 29.95 -3.20
CA LEU A 727 5.80 31.39 -3.07
C LEU A 727 5.07 31.73 -1.77
N THR A 728 5.41 32.87 -1.18
CA THR A 728 4.78 33.38 0.04
C THR A 728 3.84 34.57 -0.18
N ASP A 729 3.63 34.94 -1.45
CA ASP A 729 2.82 36.08 -1.87
C ASP A 729 1.97 35.67 -3.06
N CYS A 730 0.67 35.49 -2.84
CA CYS A 730 -0.29 35.12 -3.89
C CYS A 730 -0.95 36.35 -4.56
N THR A 731 -0.58 37.56 -4.14
CA THR A 731 -1.10 38.82 -4.70
C THR A 731 -0.33 39.28 -5.94
N LYS A 732 0.85 38.71 -6.18
CA LYS A 732 1.73 39.06 -7.30
C LYS A 732 1.68 38.01 -8.41
N SER A 733 1.96 38.46 -9.63
CA SER A 733 2.16 37.57 -10.78
C SER A 733 3.45 36.76 -10.63
N LEU A 734 3.41 35.47 -10.95
CA LEU A 734 4.58 34.57 -10.97
C LEU A 734 5.75 35.12 -11.81
N GLN A 735 5.48 35.93 -12.83
CA GLN A 735 6.53 36.58 -13.65
C GLN A 735 7.43 37.53 -12.85
N LEU A 736 6.95 38.03 -11.71
CA LEU A 736 7.71 38.93 -10.83
C LEU A 736 8.58 38.16 -9.83
N SER A 737 8.34 36.85 -9.67
CA SER A 737 8.97 36.02 -8.64
C SER A 737 9.84 34.91 -9.23
N VAL A 738 9.64 34.55 -10.50
CA VAL A 738 10.37 33.47 -11.18
C VAL A 738 10.77 33.92 -12.58
N ALA A 739 12.04 33.75 -12.94
CA ALA A 739 12.60 34.18 -14.23
C ALA A 739 12.02 33.42 -15.44
N PHE A 740 11.73 32.12 -15.29
CA PHE A 740 11.20 31.24 -16.35
C PHE A 740 9.89 30.58 -15.92
N PRO A 741 8.80 31.35 -15.73
CA PRO A 741 7.57 30.85 -15.13
C PRO A 741 6.88 29.77 -15.97
N ALA A 742 7.11 29.76 -17.29
CA ALA A 742 6.55 28.76 -18.20
C ALA A 742 7.07 27.33 -17.94
N ASN A 743 8.21 27.15 -17.27
CA ASN A 743 8.81 25.85 -17.00
C ASN A 743 8.38 25.23 -15.66
N ILE A 744 7.54 25.93 -14.89
CA ILE A 744 7.09 25.46 -13.58
C ILE A 744 6.05 24.34 -13.74
N TYR A 745 6.30 23.21 -13.09
CA TYR A 745 5.42 22.04 -13.07
C TYR A 745 4.63 21.92 -11.76
N SER A 746 5.20 22.38 -10.64
CA SER A 746 4.49 22.46 -9.36
C SER A 746 4.63 23.86 -8.77
N LEU A 747 3.51 24.45 -8.37
CA LEU A 747 3.44 25.74 -7.71
C LEU A 747 2.66 25.60 -6.42
N HIS A 748 3.29 25.97 -5.31
CA HIS A 748 2.73 25.91 -3.98
C HIS A 748 2.77 27.31 -3.37
N PHE A 749 1.62 27.82 -2.96
CA PHE A 749 1.54 29.05 -2.18
C PHE A 749 1.56 28.74 -0.69
N ARG A 750 2.33 29.52 0.05
CA ARG A 750 2.63 29.27 1.47
C ARG A 750 2.35 30.51 2.29
N GLY A 751 1.67 30.35 3.43
CA GLY A 751 1.45 31.44 4.37
C GLY A 751 0.67 32.61 3.77
N CYS A 752 -0.13 32.36 2.73
CA CYS A 752 -0.94 33.36 2.04
C CYS A 752 -2.33 33.53 2.69
N TYR A 753 -2.48 33.09 3.93
CA TYR A 753 -3.73 33.22 4.69
C TYR A 753 -4.14 34.68 4.79
N GLY A 754 -5.35 34.98 4.33
CA GLY A 754 -5.88 36.35 4.31
C GLY A 754 -5.46 37.22 3.13
N GLN A 755 -4.57 36.74 2.25
CA GLN A 755 -4.25 37.41 0.98
C GLN A 755 -5.22 36.96 -0.11
N GLU A 756 -5.78 37.92 -0.84
CA GLU A 756 -6.67 37.63 -1.96
C GLU A 756 -5.84 37.21 -3.19
N LEU A 757 -6.13 36.01 -3.70
CA LEU A 757 -5.43 35.42 -4.83
C LEU A 757 -5.57 36.29 -6.08
N CYS A 758 -4.44 36.70 -6.66
CA CYS A 758 -4.41 37.53 -7.86
C CYS A 758 -4.80 36.73 -9.12
N ASP A 759 -5.60 37.34 -10.00
CA ASP A 759 -6.05 36.72 -11.25
C ASP A 759 -4.90 36.35 -12.22
N GLY A 760 -3.73 37.00 -12.08
CA GLY A 760 -2.52 36.70 -12.85
C GLY A 760 -1.47 35.86 -12.09
N ALA A 761 -1.78 35.35 -10.90
CA ALA A 761 -0.80 34.77 -9.99
C ALA A 761 -0.02 33.61 -10.61
N PHE A 762 -0.61 32.83 -11.52
CA PHE A 762 0.02 31.65 -12.13
C PHE A 762 -0.29 31.50 -13.62
N SER A 763 -0.85 32.53 -14.27
CA SER A 763 -1.23 32.48 -15.70
C SER A 763 -0.04 32.28 -16.65
N SER A 764 1.17 32.61 -16.19
CA SER A 764 2.41 32.43 -16.94
C SER A 764 2.97 31.00 -16.88
N ALA A 765 2.48 30.14 -15.97
CA ALA A 765 2.93 28.77 -15.78
C ALA A 765 2.24 27.78 -16.75
N LYS A 766 2.59 27.87 -18.04
CA LYS A 766 1.91 27.10 -19.10
C LYS A 766 2.07 25.58 -18.97
N CYS A 767 3.11 25.10 -18.29
CA CYS A 767 3.36 23.68 -18.07
C CYS A 767 2.93 23.19 -16.67
N LEU A 768 2.20 24.01 -15.91
CA LEU A 768 1.82 23.67 -14.55
C LEU A 768 0.95 22.41 -14.50
N ARG A 769 1.35 21.44 -13.68
CA ARG A 769 0.65 20.16 -13.46
C ARG A 769 0.04 20.08 -12.06
N VAL A 770 0.72 20.66 -11.07
CA VAL A 770 0.27 20.74 -9.67
C VAL A 770 0.17 22.22 -9.28
N LEU A 771 -0.99 22.63 -8.79
CA LEU A 771 -1.21 23.94 -8.19
C LEU A 771 -1.80 23.75 -6.80
N ASP A 772 -1.04 24.04 -5.75
CA ASP A 772 -1.52 23.96 -4.36
C ASP A 772 -1.93 25.35 -3.85
N LEU A 773 -3.24 25.53 -3.62
CA LEU A 773 -3.84 26.75 -3.08
C LEU A 773 -4.36 26.56 -1.65
N SER A 774 -4.02 25.48 -0.96
CA SER A 774 -4.54 25.14 0.37
C SER A 774 -4.28 26.22 1.42
N GLU A 775 -3.20 27.00 1.26
CA GLU A 775 -2.83 28.11 2.15
C GLU A 775 -3.25 29.51 1.64
N CYS A 776 -4.13 29.60 0.64
CA CYS A 776 -4.62 30.86 0.07
C CYS A 776 -6.05 31.18 0.49
N LEU A 777 -6.40 32.47 0.64
CA LEU A 777 -7.79 32.87 0.78
C LEU A 777 -8.48 32.93 -0.58
N ILE A 778 -9.29 31.93 -0.89
CA ILE A 778 -10.02 31.83 -2.17
C ILE A 778 -11.48 32.22 -1.96
N LYS A 779 -11.86 33.43 -2.39
CA LYS A 779 -13.28 33.84 -2.48
C LYS A 779 -13.90 33.44 -3.82
N LYS A 780 -13.11 33.51 -4.89
CA LYS A 780 -13.47 33.13 -6.25
C LYS A 780 -12.23 32.56 -6.93
N LEU A 781 -12.41 31.48 -7.67
CA LEU A 781 -11.34 30.86 -8.43
C LEU A 781 -10.97 31.75 -9.64
N PRO A 782 -9.68 32.11 -9.85
CA PRO A 782 -9.26 32.90 -11.00
C PRO A 782 -9.61 32.26 -12.34
N GLY A 783 -10.09 33.06 -13.29
CA GLY A 783 -10.44 32.57 -14.64
C GLY A 783 -9.24 32.03 -15.42
N CYS A 784 -8.03 32.42 -15.06
CA CYS A 784 -6.80 31.94 -15.69
C CYS A 784 -6.54 30.45 -15.47
N ILE A 785 -7.19 29.79 -14.49
CA ILE A 785 -7.08 28.33 -14.30
C ILE A 785 -7.57 27.58 -15.54
N GLY A 786 -8.59 28.08 -16.23
CA GLY A 786 -9.07 27.50 -17.49
C GLY A 786 -8.04 27.54 -18.63
N GLN A 787 -6.94 28.30 -18.47
CA GLN A 787 -5.85 28.39 -19.44
C GLN A 787 -4.75 27.33 -19.19
N LEU A 788 -4.73 26.70 -18.00
CA LEU A 788 -3.73 25.72 -17.59
C LEU A 788 -4.06 24.32 -18.12
N LYS A 789 -3.81 24.08 -19.42
CA LYS A 789 -4.16 22.82 -20.10
C LYS A 789 -3.47 21.57 -19.53
N GLN A 790 -2.34 21.74 -18.85
CA GLN A 790 -1.55 20.65 -18.27
C GLN A 790 -1.87 20.39 -16.80
N LEU A 791 -2.75 21.18 -16.18
CA LEU A 791 -3.09 21.01 -14.77
C LEU A 791 -3.77 19.65 -14.56
N ARG A 792 -3.31 18.91 -13.55
CA ARG A 792 -3.81 17.58 -13.17
C ARG A 792 -4.14 17.48 -11.68
N PHE A 793 -3.66 18.41 -10.87
CA PHE A 793 -3.96 18.54 -9.45
C PHE A 793 -4.16 20.02 -9.09
N LEU A 794 -5.24 20.32 -8.37
CA LEU A 794 -5.62 21.64 -7.87
C LEU A 794 -6.06 21.55 -6.41
#